data_AF-A0A9P0J861-F1
#
_entry.id   AF-A0A9P0J861-F1
#
_cell.length_a   1.000
_cell.length_b   1.000
_cell.length_c   1.000
_cell.angle_alpha   90.00
_cell.angle_beta   90.00
_cell.angle_gamma   90.00
#
_symmetry.space_group_name_H-M   'P 1'
#
loop_
_entity.id
_entity.type
_entity.pdbx_description
1 polymer ?
#
loop_
_entity_poly.entity_id
_entity_poly.type
_entity_poly.pdbx_seq_one_letter_code
_entity_poly.pdbx_strand_id
1 'polypeptide(L)'
;MADPNHPFNMFKTGTKQTLWDIPNKNKSYVCEKLLEFHSSWYSSHLMYLAVLGKEDLNTLEDMVISLFIHIERKDVEMPVWVDPIYKEEQLATKTIVVPVKDVRELCINFLINNQQPNYKSMYVNGLKLRGPQEWFHEETKLINSLEFQYKDNEPPLNYVTMLTPQMIRYNLKDVLIAEHLIEEWKPDLITELLSYFRPDNMRVTVISKTFQGQTNAEDKYYGTLFAVSKIPMETINFWLEDDICEGIIMPSKNKYLASNFTLVPIEIHKEPEIPKIFYNSSILRCWLKIDTEFRLPKAYVAVDFFSPIVAVDPFNCNIMDIFVKLFNEDFSKHIHNASRAKLHLQLKSSIHGFNFVLHGFNQKINKLLKRIIERLSTFTIDSQRFEIIKEEKIRKLKSIETENPYRSATRYSSIILSETSWSPRELLKSIGGIDVDSVRGFMNNFWSHLYIESFMYGNLNRRMAVILIHLLEKPFLSREGFRPLLSRELIRSREVEIDDGENKLYERITELHSCSGVQVNLQCGVQNIKNNVVVSLFNQIIEESCYNILRTQEQLGYVVTSITRKSNGVLYFCIIVQSDYNPIFVHTRIEHYLSSVESLLNNLIDEEFLKHKESLATKLLEKPKGMIEQAVVYRSDIIDQCYIFKAAEFEVKILTSITKEDIIEFYQQKINLTGPKRRMLSVYIRSTLNPKPDECSTLSSSDINLFITSKIQKIDDINEFKKSHRLYPAPGKLIARWP
;
A
#
# COMPACT_ATOMS: atom_id res chain seq x y z
N MET A 1 -7.15 -25.37 16.52
CA MET A 1 -6.43 -24.78 17.67
C MET A 1 -5.08 -25.46 17.88
N ALA A 2 -4.12 -24.78 18.53
CA ALA A 2 -2.85 -25.37 18.99
C ALA A 2 -3.04 -26.19 20.27
N ASP A 3 -1.98 -26.83 20.79
CA ASP A 3 -2.01 -27.41 22.14
C ASP A 3 -2.40 -26.33 23.17
N PRO A 4 -3.48 -26.53 23.97
CA PRO A 4 -3.92 -25.56 24.97
C PRO A 4 -2.86 -25.19 26.01
N ASN A 5 -1.91 -26.09 26.28
CA ASN A 5 -0.84 -25.89 27.25
C ASN A 5 0.39 -25.19 26.64
N HIS A 6 0.46 -25.08 25.32
CA HIS A 6 1.57 -24.39 24.66
C HIS A 6 1.34 -22.86 24.69
N PRO A 7 2.38 -22.06 25.00
CA PRO A 7 2.32 -20.58 24.95
C PRO A 7 1.87 -19.96 23.61
N PHE A 8 1.79 -20.74 22.54
CA PHE A 8 1.31 -20.29 21.23
C PHE A 8 -0.19 -19.99 21.25
N ASN A 9 -0.92 -20.52 22.24
CA ASN A 9 -2.35 -20.29 22.45
C ASN A 9 -2.65 -18.94 23.16
N MET A 10 -1.64 -18.18 23.57
CA MET A 10 -1.85 -16.90 24.27
C MET A 10 -2.31 -15.77 23.33
N PHE A 11 -3.23 -14.93 23.82
CA PHE A 11 -3.66 -13.73 23.12
C PHE A 11 -2.68 -12.57 23.35
N LYS A 12 -1.92 -12.23 22.31
CA LYS A 12 -0.77 -11.31 22.41
C LYS A 12 -1.11 -9.82 22.41
N THR A 13 -2.22 -9.42 21.80
CA THR A 13 -2.54 -7.99 21.60
C THR A 13 -3.01 -7.30 22.87
N GLY A 14 -3.77 -8.01 23.71
CA GLY A 14 -4.46 -7.42 24.86
C GLY A 14 -5.70 -6.61 24.45
N THR A 15 -6.59 -6.37 25.42
CA THR A 15 -7.79 -5.53 25.31
C THR A 15 -7.96 -4.71 26.60
N LYS A 16 -8.88 -3.75 26.63
CA LYS A 16 -9.31 -3.10 27.89
C LYS A 16 -9.71 -4.13 28.95
N GLN A 17 -10.38 -5.21 28.54
CA GLN A 17 -10.76 -6.27 29.46
C GLN A 17 -9.53 -6.95 30.09
N THR A 18 -8.53 -7.32 29.29
CA THR A 18 -7.36 -8.06 29.78
C THR A 18 -6.31 -7.17 30.45
N LEU A 19 -6.25 -5.88 30.09
CA LEU A 19 -5.22 -4.93 30.54
C LEU A 19 -5.74 -3.88 31.54
N TRP A 20 -7.04 -3.82 31.81
CA TRP A 20 -7.62 -2.86 32.76
C TRP A 20 -8.73 -3.47 33.62
N ASP A 21 -9.80 -3.98 33.01
CA ASP A 21 -11.00 -4.39 33.77
C ASP A 21 -10.74 -5.61 34.66
N ILE A 22 -10.12 -6.68 34.13
CA ILE A 22 -9.76 -7.88 34.89
C ILE A 22 -8.69 -7.57 35.96
N PRO A 23 -7.56 -6.90 35.64
CA PRO A 23 -6.58 -6.50 36.65
C PRO A 23 -7.19 -5.69 37.79
N ASN A 24 -8.00 -4.67 37.49
CA ASN A 24 -8.64 -3.83 38.51
C ASN A 24 -9.61 -4.62 39.39
N LYS A 25 -10.42 -5.51 38.79
CA LYS A 25 -11.30 -6.41 39.53
C LYS A 25 -10.52 -7.32 40.49
N ASN A 26 -9.37 -7.79 40.06
CA ASN A 26 -8.48 -8.66 40.83
C ASN A 26 -7.53 -7.89 41.76
N LYS A 27 -7.63 -6.56 41.83
CA LYS A 27 -6.69 -5.67 42.56
C LYS A 27 -5.22 -5.89 42.19
N SER A 28 -4.97 -6.28 40.93
CA SER A 28 -3.62 -6.36 40.37
C SER A 28 -3.32 -5.03 39.67
N TYR A 29 -2.43 -4.24 40.25
CA TYR A 29 -2.06 -2.95 39.69
C TYR A 29 -1.20 -3.15 38.43
N VAL A 30 -1.75 -2.75 37.28
CA VAL A 30 -1.11 -2.96 35.96
C VAL A 30 0.25 -2.25 35.89
N CYS A 31 0.37 -1.07 36.50
CA CYS A 31 1.62 -0.33 36.59
C CYS A 31 2.72 -1.15 37.30
N GLU A 32 2.40 -1.76 38.44
CA GLU A 32 3.33 -2.63 39.17
C GLU A 32 3.74 -3.83 38.33
N LYS A 33 2.80 -4.45 37.60
CA LYS A 33 3.10 -5.58 36.71
C LYS A 33 3.97 -5.20 35.51
N LEU A 34 3.80 -3.98 34.97
CA LEU A 34 4.67 -3.46 33.92
C LEU A 34 6.09 -3.22 34.46
N LEU A 35 6.21 -2.64 35.66
CA LEU A 35 7.49 -2.43 36.32
C LEU A 35 8.17 -3.76 36.67
N GLU A 36 7.42 -4.75 37.15
CA GLU A 36 7.91 -6.10 37.41
C GLU A 36 8.41 -6.75 36.11
N PHE A 37 7.61 -6.70 35.03
CA PHE A 37 8.01 -7.27 33.74
C PHE A 37 9.26 -6.59 33.16
N HIS A 38 9.32 -5.25 33.21
CA HIS A 38 10.51 -4.49 32.81
C HIS A 38 11.71 -4.86 33.69
N SER A 39 11.52 -4.90 35.02
CA SER A 39 12.56 -5.27 35.96
C SER A 39 13.06 -6.69 35.74
N SER A 40 12.21 -7.65 35.34
CA SER A 40 12.64 -9.03 35.09
C SER A 40 13.28 -9.21 33.71
N TRP A 41 12.65 -8.73 32.63
CA TRP A 41 12.98 -9.16 31.27
C TRP A 41 13.81 -8.16 30.46
N TYR A 42 13.78 -6.87 30.79
CA TYR A 42 14.58 -5.87 30.08
C TYR A 42 16.01 -5.91 30.63
N SER A 43 16.79 -6.86 30.11
CA SER A 43 18.19 -7.12 30.48
C SER A 43 19.11 -6.91 29.29
N SER A 44 20.26 -6.26 29.49
CA SER A 44 21.16 -5.86 28.39
C SER A 44 21.66 -7.00 27.51
N HIS A 45 21.88 -8.21 28.05
CA HIS A 45 22.33 -9.37 27.26
C HIS A 45 21.25 -9.97 26.33
N LEU A 46 19.99 -9.54 26.46
CA LEU A 46 18.88 -9.90 25.56
C LEU A 46 18.55 -8.77 24.56
N MET A 47 19.22 -7.62 24.67
CA MET A 47 18.96 -6.46 23.84
C MET A 47 19.94 -6.41 22.66
N TYR A 48 19.41 -5.97 21.52
CA TYR A 48 20.18 -5.68 20.32
C TYR A 48 19.81 -4.27 19.87
N LEU A 49 20.78 -3.55 19.34
CA LEU A 49 20.63 -2.17 18.90
C LEU A 49 21.33 -1.99 17.55
N ALA A 50 20.67 -1.27 16.65
CA ALA A 50 21.25 -0.79 15.41
C ALA A 50 21.07 0.73 15.32
N VAL A 51 22.17 1.46 15.12
CA VAL A 51 22.19 2.92 14.94
C VAL A 51 22.75 3.23 13.56
N LEU A 52 22.09 4.13 12.84
CA LEU A 52 22.52 4.60 11.53
C LEU A 52 22.58 6.12 11.55
N GLY A 53 23.78 6.66 11.36
CA GLY A 53 24.08 8.09 11.38
C GLY A 53 25.01 8.50 10.24
N LYS A 54 25.35 9.80 10.19
CA LYS A 54 26.33 10.34 9.23
C LYS A 54 27.75 10.36 9.80
N GLU A 55 27.85 10.21 11.11
CA GLU A 55 29.07 10.19 11.90
C GLU A 55 29.90 8.93 11.57
N ASP A 56 31.20 8.99 11.84
CA ASP A 56 32.09 7.83 11.69
C ASP A 56 31.83 6.78 12.79
N LEU A 57 32.35 5.57 12.59
CA LEU A 57 32.07 4.44 13.48
C LEU A 57 32.54 4.68 14.92
N ASN A 58 33.66 5.36 15.14
CA ASN A 58 34.15 5.61 16.49
C ASN A 58 33.23 6.61 17.21
N THR A 59 32.82 7.68 16.53
CA THR A 59 31.86 8.65 17.07
C THR A 59 30.51 7.97 17.39
N LEU A 60 30.00 7.12 16.50
CA LEU A 60 28.76 6.37 16.75
C LEU A 60 28.91 5.40 17.94
N GLU A 61 30.05 4.74 18.07
CA GLU A 61 30.37 3.87 19.19
C GLU A 61 30.39 4.64 20.51
N ASP A 62 31.09 5.77 20.59
CA ASP A 62 31.13 6.62 21.79
C ASP A 62 29.73 7.11 22.20
N MET A 63 28.91 7.51 21.21
CA MET A 63 27.51 7.89 21.45
C MET A 63 26.68 6.72 22.00
N VAL A 64 26.81 5.52 21.41
CA VAL A 64 26.09 4.34 21.89
C VAL A 64 26.54 3.94 23.28
N ILE A 65 27.85 3.91 23.54
CA ILE A 65 28.39 3.56 24.87
C ILE A 65 27.86 4.53 25.91
N SER A 66 27.99 5.85 25.69
CA SER A 66 27.54 6.86 26.66
C SER A 66 26.05 6.78 27.00
N LEU A 67 25.20 6.37 26.05
CA LEU A 67 23.75 6.30 26.25
C LEU A 67 23.27 4.96 26.81
N PHE A 68 23.91 3.85 26.46
CA PHE A 68 23.37 2.51 26.71
C PHE A 68 24.19 1.65 27.69
N ILE A 69 25.41 2.07 28.09
CA ILE A 69 26.26 1.30 29.04
C ILE A 69 25.60 1.07 30.40
N HIS A 70 24.67 1.94 30.79
CA HIS A 70 23.98 1.89 32.08
C HIS A 70 22.83 0.86 32.13
N ILE A 71 22.49 0.19 31.02
CA ILE A 71 21.46 -0.84 31.02
C ILE A 71 21.95 -2.08 31.75
N GLU A 72 21.26 -2.42 32.84
CA GLU A 72 21.61 -3.54 33.70
C GLU A 72 21.56 -4.89 32.97
N ARG A 73 22.57 -5.72 33.25
CA ARG A 73 22.55 -7.15 32.94
C ARG A 73 21.97 -7.92 34.12
N LYS A 74 20.85 -8.60 33.90
CA LYS A 74 20.05 -9.28 34.93
C LYS A 74 20.15 -10.81 34.88
N ASP A 75 20.99 -11.33 33.96
CA ASP A 75 21.28 -12.77 33.79
C ASP A 75 20.06 -13.70 33.72
N VAL A 76 18.95 -13.21 33.17
CA VAL A 76 17.77 -14.03 32.85
C VAL A 76 18.01 -14.93 31.65
N GLU A 77 17.49 -16.16 31.72
CA GLU A 77 17.53 -17.11 30.60
C GLU A 77 16.36 -16.89 29.65
N MET A 78 16.65 -16.89 28.34
CA MET A 78 15.61 -16.76 27.32
C MET A 78 14.74 -18.02 27.30
N PRO A 79 13.40 -17.92 27.37
CA PRO A 79 12.53 -19.09 27.30
C PRO A 79 12.69 -19.83 25.97
N VAL A 80 12.90 -21.14 26.04
CA VAL A 80 12.93 -22.04 24.89
C VAL A 80 11.76 -23.02 24.99
N TRP A 81 10.97 -23.11 23.93
CA TRP A 81 9.83 -24.04 23.85
C TRP A 81 10.23 -25.25 23.01
N VAL A 82 10.54 -26.36 23.69
CA VAL A 82 10.97 -27.61 23.06
C VAL A 82 9.76 -28.45 22.62
N ASP A 83 8.64 -28.32 23.34
CA ASP A 83 7.40 -29.01 22.99
C ASP A 83 6.84 -28.51 21.64
N PRO A 84 6.30 -29.40 20.78
CA PRO A 84 5.73 -28.99 19.52
C PRO A 84 4.44 -28.19 19.73
N ILE A 85 4.22 -27.19 18.88
CA ILE A 85 2.99 -26.36 18.86
C ILE A 85 1.73 -27.22 18.65
N TYR A 86 1.86 -28.29 17.88
CA TYR A 86 0.81 -29.26 17.59
C TYR A 86 1.29 -30.67 17.95
N LYS A 87 0.54 -31.39 18.77
CA LYS A 87 0.71 -32.83 19.02
C LYS A 87 -0.15 -33.62 18.03
N GLU A 88 -0.04 -34.96 18.06
CA GLU A 88 -0.77 -35.86 17.15
C GLU A 88 -2.30 -35.59 17.14
N GLU A 89 -2.88 -35.26 18.29
CA GLU A 89 -4.29 -34.91 18.42
C GLU A 89 -4.68 -33.67 17.59
N GLN A 90 -3.75 -32.73 17.38
CA GLN A 90 -3.96 -31.53 16.57
C GLN A 90 -3.50 -31.70 15.11
N LEU A 91 -2.99 -32.85 14.67
CA LEU A 91 -2.66 -33.12 13.28
C LEU A 91 -3.78 -33.89 12.56
N ALA A 92 -3.73 -33.97 11.24
CA ALA A 92 -4.79 -34.56 10.40
C ALA A 92 -6.18 -33.98 10.71
N THR A 93 -6.26 -32.65 10.90
CA THR A 93 -7.52 -31.96 11.23
C THR A 93 -8.00 -31.08 10.08
N LYS A 94 -9.31 -31.01 9.89
CA LYS A 94 -10.00 -30.03 9.07
C LYS A 94 -10.69 -29.00 9.95
N THR A 95 -10.37 -27.73 9.74
CA THR A 95 -11.03 -26.58 10.35
C THR A 95 -11.89 -25.89 9.28
N ILE A 96 -13.18 -25.73 9.53
CA ILE A 96 -14.03 -24.85 8.71
C ILE A 96 -14.22 -23.53 9.45
N VAL A 97 -14.15 -22.41 8.72
CA VAL A 97 -14.23 -21.05 9.30
C VAL A 97 -15.23 -20.22 8.51
N VAL A 98 -16.08 -19.48 9.22
CA VAL A 98 -16.96 -18.49 8.63
C VAL A 98 -16.25 -17.13 8.62
N PRO A 99 -15.85 -16.61 7.44
CA PRO A 99 -15.22 -15.30 7.35
C PRO A 99 -16.24 -14.17 7.53
N VAL A 100 -15.76 -12.97 7.87
CA VAL A 100 -16.58 -11.74 7.80
C VAL A 100 -16.84 -11.36 6.34
N LYS A 101 -15.79 -11.37 5.51
CA LYS A 101 -15.87 -11.11 4.07
C LYS A 101 -16.37 -12.34 3.31
N ASP A 102 -16.99 -12.15 2.16
CA ASP A 102 -17.32 -13.27 1.25
C ASP A 102 -16.07 -13.71 0.47
N VAL A 103 -15.20 -14.45 1.16
CA VAL A 103 -13.97 -15.04 0.63
C VAL A 103 -14.05 -16.56 0.67
N ARG A 104 -13.31 -17.21 -0.23
CA ARG A 104 -13.19 -18.67 -0.30
C ARG A 104 -11.71 -19.01 -0.34
N GLU A 105 -11.19 -19.59 0.73
CA GLU A 105 -9.76 -19.87 0.89
C GLU A 105 -9.54 -21.29 1.43
N LEU A 106 -8.50 -21.96 0.94
CA LEU A 106 -8.02 -23.24 1.43
C LEU A 106 -6.57 -23.05 1.91
N CYS A 107 -6.32 -23.27 3.18
CA CYS A 107 -4.99 -23.23 3.77
C CYS A 107 -4.59 -24.64 4.20
N ILE A 108 -3.44 -25.12 3.73
CA ILE A 108 -2.86 -26.39 4.13
C ILE A 108 -1.53 -26.08 4.81
N ASN A 109 -1.43 -26.43 6.10
CA ASN A 109 -0.23 -26.18 6.91
C ASN A 109 0.37 -27.50 7.36
N PHE A 110 1.70 -27.59 7.35
CA PHE A 110 2.46 -28.75 7.82
C PHE A 110 3.33 -28.34 9.00
N LEU A 111 3.41 -29.18 10.04
CA LEU A 111 4.35 -28.96 11.13
C LEU A 111 5.74 -29.43 10.68
N ILE A 112 6.73 -28.55 10.77
CA ILE A 112 8.14 -28.85 10.50
C ILE A 112 9.01 -28.45 11.70
N ASN A 113 10.17 -29.07 11.83
CA ASN A 113 11.15 -28.70 12.85
C ASN A 113 11.71 -27.28 12.62
N ASN A 114 12.24 -26.66 13.67
CA ASN A 114 12.88 -25.35 13.57
C ASN A 114 14.05 -25.39 12.59
N GLN A 115 13.95 -24.60 11.52
CA GLN A 115 14.94 -24.51 10.45
C GLN A 115 15.93 -23.37 10.62
N GLN A 116 15.80 -22.55 11.66
CA GLN A 116 16.70 -21.42 11.91
C GLN A 116 18.19 -21.81 11.93
N PRO A 117 18.63 -22.94 12.51
CA PRO A 117 20.07 -23.32 12.51
C PRO A 117 20.65 -23.56 11.12
N ASN A 118 19.80 -23.81 10.12
CA ASN A 118 20.18 -24.20 8.77
C ASN A 118 20.09 -23.02 7.78
N TYR A 119 20.03 -21.77 8.26
CA TYR A 119 19.81 -20.56 7.43
C TYR A 119 20.79 -20.37 6.26
N LYS A 120 21.99 -20.97 6.33
CA LYS A 120 23.00 -20.96 5.25
C LYS A 120 22.61 -21.84 4.06
N SER A 121 21.65 -22.73 4.24
CA SER A 121 21.08 -23.62 3.23
C SER A 121 19.67 -23.17 2.90
N MET A 122 19.35 -23.02 1.61
CA MET A 122 17.98 -22.77 1.18
C MET A 122 17.30 -24.06 0.73
N TYR A 123 16.08 -24.25 1.20
CA TYR A 123 15.22 -25.39 0.90
C TYR A 123 14.48 -25.15 -0.39
N VAL A 124 15.18 -25.31 -1.50
CA VAL A 124 14.56 -25.07 -2.80
C VAL A 124 13.84 -26.34 -3.26
N ASN A 125 12.52 -26.22 -3.37
CA ASN A 125 11.54 -27.18 -3.91
C ASN A 125 12.11 -28.37 -4.69
N GLY A 126 11.82 -29.58 -4.19
CA GLY A 126 11.82 -30.82 -4.96
C GLY A 126 10.40 -31.40 -4.97
N LEU A 127 9.98 -31.98 -6.10
CA LEU A 127 8.88 -32.94 -6.05
C LEU A 127 9.43 -34.19 -5.37
N LYS A 128 8.73 -34.74 -4.37
CA LYS A 128 9.16 -35.95 -3.63
C LYS A 128 9.73 -37.03 -4.57
N LEU A 129 9.08 -37.24 -5.72
CA LEU A 129 9.48 -38.23 -6.74
C LEU A 129 10.81 -37.96 -7.46
N ARG A 130 11.23 -36.69 -7.61
CA ARG A 130 12.46 -36.32 -8.33
C ARG A 130 13.64 -36.00 -7.40
N GLY A 131 13.37 -35.86 -6.11
CA GLY A 131 14.37 -35.47 -5.12
C GLY A 131 14.95 -34.06 -5.35
N PRO A 132 15.97 -33.70 -4.55
CA PRO A 132 16.64 -32.40 -4.62
C PRO A 132 17.30 -32.14 -5.99
N GLN A 133 17.20 -30.91 -6.49
CA GLN A 133 17.72 -30.52 -7.81
C GLN A 133 18.84 -29.47 -7.68
N GLU A 134 20.10 -29.90 -7.80
CA GLU A 134 21.27 -29.03 -7.62
C GLU A 134 21.29 -27.84 -8.60
N TRP A 135 20.96 -28.06 -9.88
CA TRP A 135 20.93 -26.98 -10.86
C TRP A 135 19.96 -25.83 -10.49
N PHE A 136 18.88 -26.16 -9.77
CA PHE A 136 17.88 -25.18 -9.34
C PHE A 136 18.31 -24.45 -8.07
N HIS A 137 19.04 -25.14 -7.20
CA HIS A 137 19.74 -24.53 -6.08
C HIS A 137 20.79 -23.53 -6.56
N GLU A 138 21.66 -23.91 -7.49
CA GLU A 138 22.67 -23.02 -8.08
C GLU A 138 22.04 -21.80 -8.79
N GLU A 139 20.93 -22.01 -9.51
CA GLU A 139 20.17 -20.91 -10.09
C GLU A 139 19.67 -19.93 -9.02
N THR A 140 19.11 -20.45 -7.93
CA THR A 140 18.56 -19.63 -6.84
C THR A 140 19.67 -18.91 -6.06
N LYS A 141 20.79 -19.59 -5.81
CA LYS A 141 22.01 -19.03 -5.21
C LYS A 141 22.53 -17.86 -6.03
N LEU A 142 22.65 -18.03 -7.35
CA LEU A 142 23.07 -16.96 -8.26
C LEU A 142 22.09 -15.77 -8.26
N ILE A 143 20.78 -16.04 -8.33
CA ILE A 143 19.75 -14.99 -8.29
C ILE A 143 19.89 -14.15 -7.01
N ASN A 144 19.99 -14.81 -5.87
CA ASN A 144 20.06 -14.15 -4.58
C ASN A 144 21.37 -13.38 -4.40
N SER A 145 22.51 -13.94 -4.84
CA SER A 145 23.79 -13.22 -4.77
C SER A 145 23.77 -11.95 -5.62
N LEU A 146 23.14 -12.01 -6.80
CA LEU A 146 22.98 -10.84 -7.67
C LEU A 146 22.03 -9.80 -7.06
N GLU A 147 20.93 -10.24 -6.46
CA GLU A 147 20.01 -9.33 -5.78
C GLU A 147 20.67 -8.61 -4.61
N PHE A 148 21.48 -9.32 -3.81
CA PHE A 148 22.23 -8.73 -2.71
C PHE A 148 23.31 -7.76 -3.21
N GLN A 149 24.09 -8.17 -4.22
CA GLN A 149 25.15 -7.34 -4.79
C GLN A 149 24.62 -6.01 -5.36
N TYR A 150 23.44 -6.03 -5.98
CA TYR A 150 22.84 -4.85 -6.61
C TYR A 150 21.60 -4.35 -5.86
N LYS A 151 21.52 -4.60 -4.55
CA LYS A 151 20.40 -4.16 -3.70
C LYS A 151 20.32 -2.63 -3.70
N ASP A 152 19.10 -2.09 -3.80
CA ASP A 152 18.88 -0.65 -3.61
C ASP A 152 19.01 -0.30 -2.12
N ASN A 153 19.47 0.91 -1.78
CA ASN A 153 19.52 1.31 -0.37
C ASN A 153 18.11 1.41 0.20
N GLU A 154 17.96 0.97 1.45
CA GLU A 154 16.70 0.98 2.18
C GLU A 154 16.55 2.27 3.00
N PRO A 155 15.32 2.75 3.27
CA PRO A 155 15.09 3.84 4.20
C PRO A 155 15.68 3.52 5.57
N PRO A 156 16.45 4.45 6.21
CA PRO A 156 17.21 4.15 7.41
C PRO A 156 16.40 3.53 8.56
N LEU A 157 15.21 4.07 8.84
CA LEU A 157 14.36 3.56 9.91
C LEU A 157 13.91 2.12 9.65
N ASN A 158 13.51 1.82 8.41
CA ASN A 158 13.12 0.47 8.02
C ASN A 158 14.31 -0.49 8.11
N TYR A 159 15.49 -0.03 7.68
CA TYR A 159 16.71 -0.82 7.70
C TYR A 159 17.10 -1.25 9.12
N VAL A 160 17.18 -0.30 10.06
CA VAL A 160 17.51 -0.64 11.46
C VAL A 160 16.42 -1.47 12.15
N THR A 161 15.16 -1.22 11.81
CA THR A 161 14.01 -1.98 12.35
C THR A 161 14.00 -3.43 11.84
N MET A 162 14.41 -3.67 10.60
CA MET A 162 14.55 -5.02 10.04
C MET A 162 15.79 -5.76 10.55
N LEU A 163 16.90 -5.04 10.73
CA LEU A 163 18.18 -5.61 11.13
C LEU A 163 18.19 -6.06 12.60
N THR A 164 17.58 -5.30 13.49
CA THR A 164 17.62 -5.60 14.94
C THR A 164 17.03 -6.99 15.29
N PRO A 165 15.86 -7.40 14.77
CA PRO A 165 15.36 -8.77 14.95
C PRO A 165 16.24 -9.87 14.34
N GLN A 166 17.00 -9.56 13.29
CA GLN A 166 17.93 -10.50 12.66
C GLN A 166 19.16 -10.75 13.55
N MET A 167 19.61 -9.76 14.33
CA MET A 167 20.70 -9.93 15.31
C MET A 167 20.34 -10.92 16.42
N ILE A 168 19.04 -11.09 16.73
CA ILE A 168 18.54 -12.13 17.63
C ILE A 168 18.65 -13.52 16.99
N ARG A 169 18.53 -13.60 15.66
CA ARG A 169 18.37 -14.86 14.93
C ARG A 169 19.66 -15.43 14.37
N TYR A 170 20.60 -14.57 14.01
CA TYR A 170 21.82 -14.90 13.29
C TYR A 170 23.05 -14.40 14.03
N ASN A 171 24.22 -14.97 13.72
CA ASN A 171 25.47 -14.39 14.22
C ASN A 171 25.65 -12.98 13.67
N LEU A 172 26.20 -12.06 14.47
CA LEU A 172 26.39 -10.65 14.07
C LEU A 172 27.09 -10.48 12.71
N LYS A 173 28.10 -11.30 12.43
CA LYS A 173 28.83 -11.28 11.14
C LYS A 173 27.97 -11.67 9.94
N ASP A 174 26.91 -12.44 10.16
CA ASP A 174 26.04 -13.01 9.13
C ASP A 174 24.75 -12.18 8.96
N VAL A 175 24.44 -11.23 9.85
CA VAL A 175 23.15 -10.50 9.89
C VAL A 175 22.76 -9.88 8.55
N LEU A 176 23.71 -9.29 7.83
CA LEU A 176 23.45 -8.66 6.54
C LEU A 176 23.26 -9.64 5.39
N ILE A 177 23.77 -10.87 5.52
CA ILE A 177 23.81 -11.85 4.43
C ILE A 177 22.86 -13.03 4.65
N ALA A 178 22.47 -13.32 5.89
CA ALA A 178 21.79 -14.56 6.27
C ALA A 178 20.44 -14.77 5.59
N GLU A 179 19.68 -13.71 5.33
CA GLU A 179 18.39 -13.79 4.62
C GLU A 179 18.54 -13.69 3.10
N HIS A 180 19.75 -13.43 2.60
CA HIS A 180 20.02 -13.20 1.19
C HIS A 180 20.83 -14.35 0.59
N LEU A 181 22.01 -14.63 1.09
CA LEU A 181 22.96 -15.54 0.48
C LEU A 181 22.65 -17.00 0.81
N ILE A 182 22.86 -17.85 -0.19
CA ILE A 182 22.79 -19.30 -0.07
C ILE A 182 24.22 -19.81 -0.20
N GLU A 183 24.74 -20.45 0.84
CA GLU A 183 26.13 -20.91 0.87
C GLU A 183 26.22 -22.40 0.56
N GLU A 184 25.36 -23.20 1.21
CA GLU A 184 25.50 -24.65 1.30
C GLU A 184 24.40 -25.40 0.52
N TRP A 185 24.82 -26.41 -0.25
CA TRP A 185 23.94 -27.40 -0.83
C TRP A 185 23.78 -28.59 0.12
N LYS A 186 22.58 -28.76 0.69
CA LYS A 186 22.23 -29.86 1.60
C LYS A 186 21.06 -30.70 1.07
N PRO A 187 21.29 -31.64 0.14
CA PRO A 187 20.21 -32.46 -0.44
C PRO A 187 19.53 -33.36 0.60
N ASP A 188 20.26 -33.86 1.59
CA ASP A 188 19.70 -34.70 2.66
C ASP A 188 18.67 -33.94 3.50
N LEU A 189 18.96 -32.68 3.81
CA LEU A 189 18.07 -31.78 4.53
C LEU A 189 16.81 -31.42 3.73
N ILE A 190 16.94 -31.25 2.40
CA ILE A 190 15.77 -31.08 1.53
C ILE A 190 14.90 -32.35 1.55
N THR A 191 15.54 -33.52 1.51
CA THR A 191 14.84 -34.82 1.58
C THR A 191 14.13 -35.00 2.93
N GLU A 192 14.80 -34.65 4.03
CA GLU A 192 14.22 -34.61 5.37
C GLU A 192 13.00 -33.70 5.41
N LEU A 193 13.10 -32.45 4.92
CA LEU A 193 11.96 -31.53 4.88
C LEU A 193 10.81 -32.06 4.04
N LEU A 194 11.10 -32.63 2.87
CA LEU A 194 10.07 -33.23 2.02
C LEU A 194 9.32 -34.36 2.74
N SER A 195 9.97 -35.05 3.68
CA SER A 195 9.34 -36.11 4.48
C SER A 195 8.20 -35.61 5.38
N TYR A 196 8.16 -34.32 5.76
CA TYR A 196 7.10 -33.74 6.59
C TYR A 196 5.81 -33.45 5.83
N PHE A 197 5.87 -33.34 4.49
CA PHE A 197 4.69 -33.01 3.66
C PHE A 197 3.82 -34.23 3.42
N ARG A 198 3.20 -34.75 4.48
CA ARG A 198 2.32 -35.92 4.44
C ARG A 198 0.92 -35.57 4.96
N PRO A 199 -0.14 -36.23 4.46
CA PRO A 199 -1.51 -36.00 4.93
C PRO A 199 -1.72 -36.14 6.44
N ASP A 200 -1.01 -37.08 7.09
CA ASP A 200 -1.07 -37.30 8.55
C ASP A 200 -0.44 -36.16 9.35
N ASN A 201 0.50 -35.41 8.76
CA ASN A 201 1.20 -34.28 9.40
C ASN A 201 0.59 -32.90 9.04
N MET A 202 -0.58 -32.87 8.39
CA MET A 202 -1.16 -31.61 7.90
C MET A 202 -2.33 -31.11 8.75
N ARG A 203 -2.62 -29.82 8.60
CA ARG A 203 -3.82 -29.16 9.09
C ARG A 203 -4.45 -28.36 7.96
N VAL A 204 -5.71 -28.66 7.67
CA VAL A 204 -6.48 -28.02 6.60
C VAL A 204 -7.43 -27.02 7.21
N THR A 205 -7.44 -25.79 6.70
CA THR A 205 -8.43 -24.76 7.05
C THR A 205 -9.19 -24.37 5.78
N VAL A 206 -10.52 -24.43 5.81
CA VAL A 206 -11.39 -24.00 4.73
C VAL A 206 -12.21 -22.82 5.20
N ILE A 207 -12.04 -21.68 4.56
CA ILE A 207 -12.68 -20.41 4.92
C ILE A 207 -13.76 -20.13 3.87
N SER A 208 -15.02 -20.09 4.28
CA SER A 208 -16.15 -19.79 3.38
C SER A 208 -17.41 -19.39 4.13
N LYS A 209 -18.17 -18.44 3.58
CA LYS A 209 -19.52 -18.08 4.08
C LYS A 209 -20.52 -19.24 4.03
N THR A 210 -20.28 -20.25 3.19
CA THR A 210 -21.15 -21.43 3.07
C THR A 210 -21.24 -22.27 4.34
N PHE A 211 -20.31 -22.10 5.30
CA PHE A 211 -20.32 -22.82 6.58
C PHE A 211 -21.16 -22.11 7.66
N GLN A 212 -21.84 -21.02 7.34
CA GLN A 212 -22.77 -20.37 8.28
C GLN A 212 -23.79 -21.39 8.80
N GLY A 213 -23.92 -21.50 10.13
CA GLY A 213 -24.82 -22.46 10.77
C GLY A 213 -24.30 -23.91 10.83
N GLN A 214 -23.09 -24.18 10.32
CA GLN A 214 -22.44 -25.50 10.36
C GLN A 214 -21.27 -25.56 11.35
N THR A 215 -21.07 -24.50 12.12
CA THR A 215 -20.00 -24.37 13.11
C THR A 215 -20.51 -24.65 14.53
N ASN A 216 -19.62 -25.12 15.41
CA ASN A 216 -19.96 -25.45 16.80
C ASN A 216 -19.08 -24.75 17.85
N ALA A 217 -18.14 -23.91 17.41
CA ALA A 217 -17.24 -23.17 18.28
C ALA A 217 -17.12 -21.70 17.81
N GLU A 218 -16.78 -20.84 18.76
CA GLU A 218 -16.54 -19.43 18.55
C GLU A 218 -15.24 -19.04 19.23
N ASP A 219 -14.38 -18.30 18.51
CA ASP A 219 -13.16 -17.74 19.11
C ASP A 219 -13.52 -16.68 20.15
N LYS A 220 -12.94 -16.80 21.35
CA LYS A 220 -13.26 -15.95 22.49
C LYS A 220 -12.98 -14.46 22.28
N TYR A 221 -11.97 -14.11 21.48
CA TYR A 221 -11.48 -12.73 21.36
C TYR A 221 -12.03 -12.03 20.12
N TYR A 222 -12.16 -12.76 19.02
CA TYR A 222 -12.57 -12.23 17.73
C TYR A 222 -13.99 -12.63 17.32
N GLY A 223 -14.66 -13.52 18.07
CA GLY A 223 -16.00 -14.02 17.72
C GLY A 223 -16.02 -14.84 16.42
N THR A 224 -14.86 -15.36 16.01
CA THR A 224 -14.76 -16.11 14.74
C THR A 224 -15.46 -17.44 14.89
N LEU A 225 -16.46 -17.72 14.07
CA LEU A 225 -17.16 -19.00 14.08
C LEU A 225 -16.37 -20.06 13.33
N PHE A 226 -16.14 -21.21 13.96
CA PHE A 226 -15.41 -22.32 13.35
C PHE A 226 -15.88 -23.68 13.85
N ALA A 227 -15.47 -24.74 13.15
CA ALA A 227 -15.59 -26.11 13.60
C ALA A 227 -14.30 -26.87 13.28
N VAL A 228 -13.83 -27.71 14.20
CA VAL A 228 -12.68 -28.59 13.97
C VAL A 228 -13.15 -30.02 13.97
N SER A 229 -12.70 -30.79 12.99
CA SER A 229 -12.95 -32.23 12.86
C SER A 229 -11.66 -32.96 12.51
N LYS A 230 -11.55 -34.22 12.92
CA LYS A 230 -10.51 -35.11 12.39
C LYS A 230 -10.85 -35.48 10.95
N ILE A 231 -9.84 -35.50 10.10
CA ILE A 231 -10.00 -35.99 8.73
C ILE A 231 -10.17 -37.52 8.83
N PRO A 232 -11.18 -38.11 8.16
CA PRO A 232 -11.39 -39.55 8.18
C PRO A 232 -10.14 -40.32 7.74
N MET A 233 -9.84 -41.42 8.41
CA MET A 233 -8.63 -42.22 8.11
C MET A 233 -8.66 -42.77 6.67
N GLU A 234 -9.84 -43.09 6.14
CA GLU A 234 -10.03 -43.48 4.74
C GLU A 234 -9.55 -42.39 3.77
N THR A 235 -9.84 -41.11 4.06
CA THR A 235 -9.37 -39.98 3.24
C THR A 235 -7.88 -39.77 3.37
N ILE A 236 -7.32 -39.93 4.59
CA ILE A 236 -5.87 -39.86 4.81
C ILE A 236 -5.15 -40.97 4.04
N ASN A 237 -5.64 -42.20 4.12
CA ASN A 237 -5.10 -43.34 3.38
C ASN A 237 -5.20 -43.13 1.87
N PHE A 238 -6.34 -42.65 1.38
CA PHE A 238 -6.52 -42.30 -0.04
C PHE A 238 -5.52 -41.23 -0.51
N TRP A 239 -5.24 -40.20 0.29
CA TRP A 239 -4.21 -39.20 -0.06
C TRP A 239 -2.76 -39.69 0.13
N LEU A 240 -2.56 -40.77 0.87
CA LEU A 240 -1.27 -41.44 1.01
C LEU A 240 -1.01 -42.43 -0.14
N GLU A 241 -2.04 -42.87 -0.86
CA GLU A 241 -1.88 -43.64 -2.10
C GLU A 241 -1.13 -42.78 -3.13
N ASP A 242 -0.03 -43.32 -3.65
CA ASP A 242 0.82 -42.63 -4.64
C ASP A 242 0.05 -42.47 -5.97
N ASP A 243 -0.59 -41.32 -6.15
CA ASP A 243 -1.10 -40.91 -7.46
C ASP A 243 -0.06 -40.06 -8.17
N ILE A 244 0.61 -40.66 -9.17
CA ILE A 244 1.57 -39.94 -10.01
C ILE A 244 0.79 -38.95 -10.87
N CYS A 245 0.73 -37.70 -10.42
CA CYS A 245 0.14 -36.64 -11.22
C CYS A 245 1.07 -36.29 -12.39
N GLU A 246 0.86 -36.91 -13.56
CA GLU A 246 1.65 -36.68 -14.78
C GLU A 246 1.72 -35.20 -15.21
N GLY A 247 0.74 -34.38 -14.79
CA GLY A 247 0.67 -32.95 -15.09
C GLY A 247 1.61 -32.05 -14.27
N ILE A 248 2.26 -32.55 -13.21
CA ILE A 248 3.15 -31.77 -12.36
C ILE A 248 4.61 -31.98 -12.78
N ILE A 249 5.15 -31.02 -13.51
CA ILE A 249 6.53 -31.04 -14.00
C ILE A 249 7.40 -29.99 -13.30
N MET A 250 8.68 -30.33 -13.09
CA MET A 250 9.67 -29.34 -12.66
C MET A 250 9.80 -28.21 -13.70
N PRO A 251 10.05 -26.97 -13.25
CA PRO A 251 10.29 -25.87 -14.17
C PRO A 251 11.53 -26.14 -15.03
N SER A 252 11.51 -25.65 -16.27
CA SER A 252 12.73 -25.59 -17.09
C SER A 252 13.67 -24.50 -16.57
N LYS A 253 14.98 -24.63 -16.87
CA LYS A 253 15.99 -23.58 -16.61
C LYS A 253 15.51 -22.18 -17.03
N ASN A 254 15.79 -21.19 -16.20
CA ASN A 254 15.24 -19.86 -16.37
C ASN A 254 15.95 -19.05 -17.48
N LYS A 255 15.23 -18.76 -18.56
CA LYS A 255 15.74 -18.02 -19.74
C LYS A 255 15.90 -16.52 -19.52
N TYR A 256 15.39 -15.98 -18.40
CA TYR A 256 15.44 -14.56 -18.07
C TYR A 256 16.61 -14.17 -17.17
N LEU A 257 17.42 -15.13 -16.71
CA LEU A 257 18.63 -14.84 -15.94
C LEU A 257 19.52 -13.84 -16.68
N ALA A 258 19.91 -12.79 -15.96
CA ALA A 258 20.86 -11.82 -16.46
C ALA A 258 22.28 -12.41 -16.37
N SER A 259 23.06 -12.20 -17.41
CA SER A 259 24.47 -12.59 -17.50
C SER A 259 25.40 -11.42 -17.80
N ASN A 260 24.83 -10.25 -18.09
CA ASN A 260 25.56 -9.03 -18.38
C ASN A 260 25.03 -7.92 -17.46
N PHE A 261 25.93 -7.42 -16.62
CA PHE A 261 25.68 -6.35 -15.65
C PHE A 261 26.54 -5.12 -15.96
N THR A 262 27.10 -5.03 -17.17
CA THR A 262 27.91 -3.89 -17.60
C THR A 262 27.07 -2.62 -17.62
N LEU A 263 27.61 -1.58 -17.00
CA LEU A 263 27.02 -0.25 -17.04
C LEU A 263 27.30 0.39 -18.39
N VAL A 264 26.27 0.98 -18.99
CA VAL A 264 26.39 1.77 -20.20
C VAL A 264 27.33 2.95 -19.90
N PRO A 265 28.39 3.13 -20.71
CA PRO A 265 29.26 4.29 -20.59
C PRO A 265 28.47 5.58 -20.84
N ILE A 266 28.65 6.57 -19.97
CA ILE A 266 28.00 7.88 -20.08
C ILE A 266 29.01 8.97 -19.78
N GLU A 267 28.83 10.12 -20.43
CA GLU A 267 29.47 11.35 -20.02
C GLU A 267 28.47 12.12 -19.14
N ILE A 268 28.61 12.00 -17.82
CA ILE A 268 27.62 12.48 -16.84
C ILE A 268 27.20 13.93 -17.10
N HIS A 269 28.17 14.81 -17.40
CA HIS A 269 27.93 16.23 -17.66
C HIS A 269 27.14 16.53 -18.94
N LYS A 270 27.01 15.56 -19.86
CA LYS A 270 26.20 15.68 -21.08
C LYS A 270 24.79 15.12 -20.91
N GLU A 271 24.51 14.39 -19.83
CA GLU A 271 23.19 13.84 -19.56
C GLU A 271 22.31 14.84 -18.82
N PRO A 272 21.02 14.95 -19.15
CA PRO A 272 20.13 15.90 -18.50
C PRO A 272 19.93 15.51 -17.03
N GLU A 273 19.83 16.50 -16.16
CA GLU A 273 19.54 16.31 -14.72
C GLU A 273 18.12 15.79 -14.46
N ILE A 274 17.18 16.13 -15.35
CA ILE A 274 15.76 15.77 -15.25
C ILE A 274 15.30 14.96 -16.47
N PRO A 275 14.21 14.19 -16.37
CA PRO A 275 13.62 13.53 -17.53
C PRO A 275 13.31 14.50 -18.67
N LYS A 276 13.59 14.08 -19.89
CA LYS A 276 13.25 14.83 -21.12
C LYS A 276 12.45 13.97 -22.08
N ILE A 277 11.60 14.61 -22.88
CA ILE A 277 10.94 13.96 -24.01
C ILE A 277 12.02 13.55 -25.00
N PHE A 278 12.18 12.25 -25.18
CA PHE A 278 13.15 11.65 -26.10
C PHE A 278 12.52 11.30 -27.45
N TYR A 279 11.23 10.94 -27.43
CA TYR A 279 10.46 10.62 -28.63
C TYR A 279 9.02 11.11 -28.47
N ASN A 280 8.44 11.65 -29.53
CA ASN A 280 7.07 12.14 -29.55
C ASN A 280 6.47 11.99 -30.95
N SER A 281 5.45 11.15 -31.07
CA SER A 281 4.66 10.93 -32.28
C SER A 281 3.18 11.20 -32.02
N SER A 282 2.30 10.91 -32.99
CA SER A 282 0.85 11.04 -32.82
C SER A 282 0.24 10.03 -31.84
N ILE A 283 0.90 8.88 -31.63
CA ILE A 283 0.41 7.81 -30.73
C ILE A 283 1.24 7.72 -29.45
N LEU A 284 2.53 8.05 -29.48
CA LEU A 284 3.45 7.75 -28.38
C LEU A 284 4.28 8.98 -27.98
N ARG A 285 4.28 9.29 -26.68
CA ARG A 285 5.31 10.15 -26.06
C ARG A 285 6.18 9.32 -25.12
N CYS A 286 7.49 9.38 -25.31
CA CYS A 286 8.46 8.71 -24.46
C CYS A 286 9.36 9.73 -23.76
N TRP A 287 9.34 9.69 -22.43
CA TRP A 287 10.29 10.36 -21.56
C TRP A 287 11.49 9.46 -21.28
N LEU A 288 12.70 10.00 -21.30
CA LEU A 288 13.93 9.30 -21.00
C LEU A 288 14.75 10.08 -19.97
N LYS A 289 15.27 9.36 -18.99
CA LYS A 289 16.37 9.81 -18.13
C LYS A 289 17.37 8.68 -17.99
N ILE A 290 18.62 8.90 -18.40
CA ILE A 290 19.69 7.94 -18.10
C ILE A 290 20.12 8.13 -16.66
N ASP A 291 20.28 7.03 -15.92
CA ASP A 291 20.68 7.09 -14.51
C ASP A 291 22.16 7.50 -14.38
N THR A 292 22.36 8.60 -13.68
CA THR A 292 23.63 9.25 -13.40
C THR A 292 24.00 9.18 -11.92
N GLU A 293 23.10 8.70 -11.06
CA GLU A 293 23.22 8.76 -9.60
C GLU A 293 23.48 7.38 -9.00
N PHE A 294 22.60 6.40 -9.25
CA PHE A 294 22.69 5.09 -8.61
C PHE A 294 23.60 4.12 -9.36
N ARG A 295 23.65 4.24 -10.70
CA ARG A 295 24.55 3.48 -11.59
C ARG A 295 24.46 1.97 -11.37
N LEU A 296 23.25 1.44 -11.25
CA LEU A 296 22.98 0.01 -11.15
C LEU A 296 22.69 -0.62 -12.52
N PRO A 297 22.92 -1.93 -12.73
CA PRO A 297 22.58 -2.64 -13.98
C PRO A 297 21.08 -2.90 -14.12
N LYS A 298 20.27 -1.92 -13.74
CA LYS A 298 18.81 -1.99 -13.69
C LYS A 298 18.21 -0.95 -14.61
N ALA A 299 17.00 -1.21 -15.08
CA ALA A 299 16.19 -0.24 -15.81
C ALA A 299 14.74 -0.31 -15.34
N TYR A 300 14.04 0.79 -15.52
CA TYR A 300 12.65 1.02 -15.20
C TYR A 300 11.95 1.51 -16.47
N VAL A 301 10.92 0.80 -16.91
CA VAL A 301 10.13 1.12 -18.09
C VAL A 301 8.68 1.08 -17.69
N ALA A 302 8.00 2.20 -17.81
CA ALA A 302 6.61 2.29 -17.46
C ALA A 302 5.81 2.90 -18.60
N VAL A 303 4.64 2.32 -18.85
CA VAL A 303 3.87 2.54 -20.07
C VAL A 303 2.39 2.67 -19.71
N ASP A 304 1.78 3.77 -20.11
CA ASP A 304 0.39 4.09 -19.86
C ASP A 304 -0.36 4.13 -21.18
N PHE A 305 -1.40 3.31 -21.30
CA PHE A 305 -2.32 3.28 -22.45
C PHE A 305 -3.57 4.07 -22.08
N PHE A 306 -3.89 5.07 -22.88
CA PHE A 306 -5.01 5.99 -22.66
C PHE A 306 -6.05 5.86 -23.77
N SER A 307 -7.32 5.75 -23.37
CA SER A 307 -8.48 5.90 -24.23
C SER A 307 -9.67 6.45 -23.42
N PRO A 308 -10.36 7.51 -23.91
CA PRO A 308 -11.44 8.15 -23.15
C PRO A 308 -12.65 7.23 -22.95
N ILE A 309 -12.83 6.20 -23.79
CA ILE A 309 -13.97 5.28 -23.75
C ILE A 309 -14.11 4.53 -22.41
N VAL A 310 -13.01 4.41 -21.65
CA VAL A 310 -12.96 3.70 -20.36
C VAL A 310 -13.73 4.46 -19.27
N ALA A 311 -13.62 5.80 -19.27
CA ALA A 311 -14.17 6.66 -18.23
C ALA A 311 -15.63 7.07 -18.49
N VAL A 312 -16.21 6.68 -19.64
CA VAL A 312 -17.54 7.13 -20.08
C VAL A 312 -18.64 6.68 -19.13
N ASP A 313 -18.58 5.44 -18.64
CA ASP A 313 -19.59 4.87 -17.75
C ASP A 313 -19.00 3.77 -16.84
N PRO A 314 -19.75 3.34 -15.80
CA PRO A 314 -19.36 2.22 -14.94
C PRO A 314 -19.19 0.87 -15.67
N PHE A 315 -19.90 0.66 -16.79
CA PHE A 315 -19.88 -0.59 -17.55
C PHE A 315 -18.52 -0.79 -18.24
N ASN A 316 -18.04 0.23 -18.95
CA ASN A 316 -16.73 0.25 -19.60
C ASN A 316 -15.58 0.24 -18.58
N CYS A 317 -15.72 0.96 -17.48
CA CYS A 317 -14.77 0.90 -16.36
C CYS A 317 -14.67 -0.54 -15.81
N ASN A 318 -15.82 -1.22 -15.70
CA ASN A 318 -15.84 -2.61 -15.28
C ASN A 318 -15.15 -3.55 -16.26
N ILE A 319 -15.41 -3.38 -17.57
CA ILE A 319 -14.77 -4.16 -18.63
C ILE A 319 -13.25 -4.00 -18.58
N MET A 320 -12.74 -2.77 -18.47
CA MET A 320 -11.30 -2.53 -18.43
C MET A 320 -10.62 -3.26 -17.26
N ASP A 321 -11.17 -3.18 -16.04
CA ASP A 321 -10.60 -3.90 -14.89
C ASP A 321 -10.75 -5.43 -15.01
N ILE A 322 -11.83 -5.94 -15.64
CA ILE A 322 -11.96 -7.39 -15.93
C ILE A 322 -10.89 -7.83 -16.95
N PHE A 323 -10.71 -7.07 -18.04
CA PHE A 323 -9.69 -7.34 -19.05
C PHE A 323 -8.29 -7.39 -18.43
N VAL A 324 -7.93 -6.40 -17.61
CA VAL A 324 -6.64 -6.33 -16.92
C VAL A 324 -6.42 -7.55 -16.02
N LYS A 325 -7.44 -8.00 -15.28
CA LYS A 325 -7.35 -9.19 -14.42
C LYS A 325 -7.19 -10.47 -15.23
N LEU A 326 -7.99 -10.63 -16.29
CA LEU A 326 -7.88 -11.77 -17.22
C LEU A 326 -6.49 -11.86 -17.82
N PHE A 327 -5.96 -10.73 -18.29
CA PHE A 327 -4.62 -10.67 -18.86
C PHE A 327 -3.54 -10.98 -17.81
N ASN A 328 -3.65 -10.43 -16.60
CA ASN A 328 -2.70 -10.72 -15.52
C ASN A 328 -2.69 -12.21 -15.16
N GLU A 329 -3.86 -12.85 -15.07
CA GLU A 329 -3.97 -14.28 -14.76
C GLU A 329 -3.37 -15.14 -15.88
N ASP A 330 -3.67 -14.83 -17.14
CA ASP A 330 -3.08 -15.50 -18.29
C ASP A 330 -1.56 -15.34 -18.35
N PHE A 331 -1.08 -14.11 -18.17
CA PHE A 331 0.33 -13.78 -18.30
C PHE A 331 1.16 -14.22 -17.09
N SER A 332 0.53 -14.50 -15.95
CA SER A 332 1.19 -14.97 -14.71
C SER A 332 2.09 -16.21 -14.93
N LYS A 333 1.66 -17.12 -15.82
CA LYS A 333 2.44 -18.31 -16.19
C LYS A 333 3.71 -17.98 -16.96
N HIS A 334 3.69 -16.92 -17.76
CA HIS A 334 4.81 -16.48 -18.59
C HIS A 334 5.81 -15.61 -17.84
N ILE A 335 5.36 -14.91 -16.79
CA ILE A 335 6.21 -14.00 -16.00
C ILE A 335 6.95 -14.69 -14.86
N HIS A 336 6.48 -15.83 -14.34
CA HIS A 336 7.08 -16.49 -13.17
C HIS A 336 8.62 -16.59 -13.24
N ASN A 337 9.15 -17.05 -14.37
CA ASN A 337 10.60 -17.13 -14.58
C ASN A 337 11.27 -15.75 -14.64
N ALA A 338 10.63 -14.75 -15.25
CA ALA A 338 11.15 -13.38 -15.25
C ALA A 338 11.19 -12.80 -13.82
N SER A 339 10.12 -12.97 -13.04
CA SER A 339 10.06 -12.53 -11.63
C SER A 339 11.15 -13.19 -10.78
N ARG A 340 11.39 -14.50 -10.96
CA ARG A 340 12.53 -15.19 -10.30
C ARG A 340 13.87 -14.58 -10.71
N ALA A 341 14.04 -14.21 -11.97
CA ALA A 341 15.22 -13.50 -12.46
C ALA A 341 15.24 -12.00 -12.11
N LYS A 342 14.43 -11.55 -11.14
CA LYS A 342 14.34 -10.17 -10.65
C LYS A 342 13.92 -9.16 -11.72
N LEU A 343 13.09 -9.60 -12.67
CA LEU A 343 12.35 -8.76 -13.59
C LEU A 343 10.90 -8.72 -13.15
N HIS A 344 10.53 -7.60 -12.54
CA HIS A 344 9.19 -7.39 -12.00
C HIS A 344 8.34 -6.69 -13.05
N LEU A 345 7.13 -7.19 -13.28
CA LEU A 345 6.10 -6.48 -14.02
C LEU A 345 4.84 -6.35 -13.14
N GLN A 346 4.28 -5.15 -13.15
CA GLN A 346 3.02 -4.83 -12.51
C GLN A 346 2.11 -4.16 -13.55
N LEU A 347 0.97 -4.76 -13.85
CA LEU A 347 -0.04 -4.21 -14.76
C LEU A 347 -1.34 -3.94 -14.00
N LYS A 348 -1.88 -2.73 -14.15
CA LYS A 348 -3.04 -2.21 -13.42
C LYS A 348 -3.96 -1.41 -14.33
N SER A 349 -5.26 -1.43 -14.06
CA SER A 349 -6.22 -0.51 -14.68
C SER A 349 -6.02 0.92 -14.16
N SER A 350 -6.34 1.90 -14.99
CA SER A 350 -6.39 3.32 -14.65
C SER A 350 -7.75 3.92 -15.05
N ILE A 351 -8.01 5.17 -14.67
CA ILE A 351 -9.29 5.86 -14.95
C ILE A 351 -9.56 5.93 -16.46
N HIS A 352 -8.51 6.10 -17.26
CA HIS A 352 -8.61 6.28 -18.72
C HIS A 352 -7.99 5.11 -19.49
N GLY A 353 -7.75 3.95 -18.87
CA GLY A 353 -7.09 2.84 -19.56
C GLY A 353 -6.45 1.83 -18.63
N PHE A 354 -5.21 1.46 -18.95
CA PHE A 354 -4.39 0.62 -18.11
C PHE A 354 -2.92 1.00 -18.29
N ASN A 355 -2.09 0.62 -17.33
CA ASN A 355 -0.66 0.85 -17.39
C ASN A 355 0.08 -0.38 -16.91
N PHE A 356 1.34 -0.48 -17.30
CA PHE A 356 2.26 -1.41 -16.69
C PHE A 356 3.61 -0.77 -16.38
N VAL A 357 4.25 -1.31 -15.35
CA VAL A 357 5.61 -0.97 -14.93
C VAL A 357 6.44 -2.24 -15.01
N LEU A 358 7.56 -2.19 -15.73
CA LEU A 358 8.57 -3.22 -15.83
C LEU A 358 9.88 -2.68 -15.25
N HIS A 359 10.45 -3.37 -14.26
CA HIS A 359 11.75 -3.01 -13.72
C HIS A 359 12.58 -4.20 -13.27
N GLY A 360 13.90 -4.02 -13.19
CA GLY A 360 14.85 -5.07 -12.84
C GLY A 360 16.12 -4.99 -13.69
N PHE A 361 16.87 -6.10 -13.77
CA PHE A 361 18.10 -6.15 -14.56
C PHE A 361 17.87 -5.83 -16.04
N ASN A 362 18.58 -4.84 -16.58
CA ASN A 362 18.24 -4.24 -17.87
C ASN A 362 18.40 -5.18 -19.09
N GLN A 363 19.27 -6.20 -19.01
CA GLN A 363 19.67 -7.04 -20.15
C GLN A 363 18.49 -7.72 -20.89
N LYS A 364 17.42 -8.09 -20.19
CA LYS A 364 16.27 -8.83 -20.78
C LYS A 364 14.96 -8.05 -20.78
N ILE A 365 14.96 -6.77 -20.39
CA ILE A 365 13.76 -5.93 -20.35
C ILE A 365 13.07 -5.85 -21.71
N ASN A 366 13.84 -5.67 -22.78
CA ASN A 366 13.29 -5.63 -24.14
C ASN A 366 12.61 -6.95 -24.56
N LYS A 367 13.15 -8.10 -24.13
CA LYS A 367 12.56 -9.41 -24.42
C LYS A 367 11.22 -9.59 -23.71
N LEU A 368 11.16 -9.20 -22.44
CA LEU A 368 9.91 -9.26 -21.68
C LEU A 368 8.88 -8.26 -22.21
N LEU A 369 9.29 -7.03 -22.53
CA LEU A 369 8.40 -6.04 -23.16
C LEU A 369 7.82 -6.55 -24.47
N LYS A 370 8.67 -7.10 -25.36
CA LYS A 370 8.23 -7.71 -26.62
C LYS A 370 7.17 -8.79 -26.36
N ARG A 371 7.42 -9.69 -25.39
CA ARG A 371 6.49 -10.76 -25.03
C ARG A 371 5.15 -10.24 -24.48
N ILE A 372 5.17 -9.15 -23.71
CA ILE A 372 3.96 -8.48 -23.19
C ILE A 372 3.13 -7.93 -24.36
N ILE A 373 3.75 -7.16 -25.26
CA ILE A 373 3.04 -6.52 -26.38
C ILE A 373 2.51 -7.57 -27.38
N GLU A 374 3.29 -8.61 -27.66
CA GLU A 374 2.85 -9.75 -28.47
C GLU A 374 1.65 -10.46 -27.83
N ARG A 375 1.67 -10.66 -26.50
CA ARG A 375 0.57 -11.31 -25.81
C ARG A 375 -0.66 -10.41 -25.74
N LEU A 376 -0.53 -9.11 -25.50
CA LEU A 376 -1.65 -8.16 -25.54
C LEU A 376 -2.36 -8.17 -26.89
N SER A 377 -1.62 -8.32 -27.97
CA SER A 377 -2.16 -8.35 -29.34
C SER A 377 -2.83 -9.68 -29.70
N THR A 378 -2.43 -10.78 -29.06
CA THR A 378 -2.89 -12.16 -29.35
C THR A 378 -3.78 -12.73 -28.24
N PHE A 379 -4.11 -11.93 -27.23
CA PHE A 379 -4.85 -12.41 -26.06
C PHE A 379 -6.29 -12.78 -26.41
N THR A 380 -6.67 -13.99 -26.03
CA THR A 380 -8.03 -14.53 -26.18
C THR A 380 -8.62 -14.81 -24.81
N ILE A 381 -9.87 -14.40 -24.63
CA ILE A 381 -10.58 -14.58 -23.36
C ILE A 381 -11.12 -16.01 -23.29
N ASP A 382 -10.73 -16.74 -22.25
CA ASP A 382 -11.35 -18.00 -21.89
C ASP A 382 -12.66 -17.74 -21.12
N SER A 383 -13.76 -18.35 -21.56
CA SER A 383 -15.09 -18.11 -21.00
C SER A 383 -15.23 -18.57 -19.55
N GLN A 384 -14.58 -19.67 -19.16
CA GLN A 384 -14.64 -20.15 -17.78
C GLN A 384 -13.88 -19.21 -16.85
N ARG A 385 -12.69 -18.76 -17.27
CA ARG A 385 -11.91 -17.76 -16.53
C ARG A 385 -12.62 -16.42 -16.44
N PHE A 386 -13.30 -16.00 -17.49
CA PHE A 386 -14.13 -14.79 -17.46
C PHE A 386 -15.18 -14.85 -16.36
N GLU A 387 -15.95 -15.94 -16.26
CA GLU A 387 -16.98 -16.08 -15.22
C GLU A 387 -16.39 -16.07 -13.81
N ILE A 388 -15.23 -16.74 -13.60
CA ILE A 388 -14.52 -16.71 -12.32
C ILE A 388 -14.12 -15.28 -11.95
N ILE A 389 -13.46 -14.55 -12.85
CA ILE A 389 -12.98 -13.18 -12.59
C ILE A 389 -14.15 -12.20 -12.40
N LYS A 390 -15.24 -12.36 -13.18
CA LYS A 390 -16.46 -11.57 -13.02
C LYS A 390 -17.07 -11.79 -11.64
N GLU A 391 -17.20 -13.04 -11.21
CA GLU A 391 -17.78 -13.38 -9.91
C GLU A 391 -16.87 -12.92 -8.74
N GLU A 392 -15.55 -13.06 -8.85
CA GLU A 392 -14.58 -12.51 -7.89
C GLU A 392 -14.69 -10.98 -7.78
N LYS A 393 -14.86 -10.29 -8.92
CA LYS A 393 -15.05 -8.85 -8.94
C LYS A 393 -16.36 -8.45 -8.28
N ILE A 394 -17.46 -9.17 -8.53
CA ILE A 394 -18.75 -8.98 -7.85
C ILE A 394 -18.59 -9.14 -6.34
N ARG A 395 -17.94 -10.22 -5.88
CA ARG A 395 -17.64 -10.45 -4.46
C ARG A 395 -16.80 -9.32 -3.87
N LYS A 396 -15.75 -8.89 -4.57
CA LYS A 396 -14.91 -7.76 -4.14
C LYS A 396 -15.73 -6.48 -3.98
N LEU A 397 -16.56 -6.11 -4.96
CA LEU A 397 -17.41 -4.93 -4.90
C LEU A 397 -18.43 -4.99 -3.75
N LYS A 398 -19.04 -6.15 -3.51
CA LYS A 398 -19.93 -6.37 -2.36
C LYS A 398 -19.17 -6.26 -1.03
N SER A 399 -17.95 -6.79 -0.97
CA SER A 399 -17.13 -6.78 0.24
C SER A 399 -16.57 -5.40 0.61
N ILE A 400 -16.63 -4.39 -0.28
CA ILE A 400 -16.12 -3.05 0.05
C ILE A 400 -16.85 -2.44 1.26
N GLU A 401 -18.11 -2.81 1.51
CA GLU A 401 -18.84 -2.34 2.70
C GLU A 401 -18.27 -2.92 4.01
N THR A 402 -17.45 -3.97 3.96
CA THR A 402 -16.72 -4.55 5.10
C THR A 402 -15.42 -3.82 5.43
N GLU A 403 -15.02 -2.82 4.65
CA GLU A 403 -13.80 -2.05 4.88
C GLU A 403 -13.89 -1.18 6.14
N ASN A 404 -12.76 -0.92 6.79
CA ASN A 404 -12.69 -0.04 7.96
C ASN A 404 -13.38 1.31 7.69
N PRO A 405 -14.16 1.85 8.65
CA PRO A 405 -14.94 3.07 8.48
C PRO A 405 -14.14 4.27 7.95
N TYR A 406 -12.91 4.51 8.43
CA TYR A 406 -12.11 5.64 7.95
C TYR A 406 -11.76 5.54 6.46
N ARG A 407 -11.45 4.34 5.96
CA ARG A 407 -11.14 4.13 4.54
C ARG A 407 -12.38 4.33 3.67
N SER A 408 -13.53 3.88 4.16
CA SER A 408 -14.82 4.16 3.51
C SER A 408 -15.09 5.67 3.44
N ALA A 409 -14.80 6.44 4.49
CA ALA A 409 -14.93 7.89 4.49
C ALA A 409 -14.01 8.55 3.44
N THR A 410 -12.75 8.10 3.33
CA THR A 410 -11.79 8.58 2.32
C THR A 410 -12.23 8.27 0.90
N ARG A 411 -12.77 7.06 0.68
CA ARG A 411 -13.30 6.64 -0.61
C ARG A 411 -14.49 7.51 -1.04
N TYR A 412 -15.49 7.70 -0.16
CA TYR A 412 -16.63 8.56 -0.50
C TYR A 412 -16.23 10.03 -0.68
N SER A 413 -15.28 10.55 0.11
CA SER A 413 -14.72 11.89 -0.13
C SER A 413 -14.17 12.02 -1.56
N SER A 414 -13.41 11.02 -2.02
CA SER A 414 -12.83 11.01 -3.37
C SER A 414 -13.88 10.81 -4.47
N ILE A 415 -14.96 10.07 -4.19
CA ILE A 415 -16.09 9.91 -5.13
C ILE A 415 -16.87 11.21 -5.25
N ILE A 416 -17.14 11.91 -4.15
CA ILE A 416 -17.95 13.13 -4.13
C ILE A 416 -17.22 14.29 -4.80
N LEU A 417 -15.91 14.43 -4.53
CA LEU A 417 -15.13 15.58 -4.98
C LEU A 417 -14.54 15.44 -6.39
N SER A 418 -14.38 14.21 -6.91
CA SER A 418 -13.87 14.01 -8.27
C SER A 418 -15.00 14.08 -9.32
N GLU A 419 -14.76 14.74 -10.44
CA GLU A 419 -15.69 14.83 -11.57
C GLU A 419 -16.05 13.42 -12.10
N THR A 420 -15.04 12.61 -12.39
CA THR A 420 -15.19 11.29 -13.00
C THR A 420 -14.74 10.21 -12.02
N SER A 421 -15.65 9.75 -11.16
CA SER A 421 -15.39 8.68 -10.19
C SER A 421 -16.66 7.87 -9.94
N TRP A 422 -16.58 6.56 -10.18
CA TRP A 422 -17.71 5.63 -10.04
C TRP A 422 -17.72 5.00 -8.66
N SER A 423 -18.86 5.02 -7.99
CA SER A 423 -19.03 4.35 -6.72
C SER A 423 -19.03 2.82 -6.88
N PRO A 424 -18.61 2.06 -5.85
CA PRO A 424 -18.73 0.61 -5.86
C PRO A 424 -20.14 0.09 -6.16
N ARG A 425 -21.19 0.86 -5.81
CA ARG A 425 -22.58 0.52 -6.08
C ARG A 425 -22.95 0.68 -7.55
N GLU A 426 -22.48 1.75 -8.21
CA GLU A 426 -22.68 1.95 -9.65
C GLU A 426 -21.92 0.90 -10.47
N LEU A 427 -20.68 0.59 -10.06
CA LEU A 427 -19.91 -0.52 -10.65
C LEU A 427 -20.62 -1.85 -10.44
N LEU A 428 -21.16 -2.14 -9.24
CA LEU A 428 -21.88 -3.38 -9.01
C LEU A 428 -23.20 -3.48 -9.80
N LYS A 429 -23.93 -2.38 -9.97
CA LYS A 429 -25.18 -2.36 -10.76
C LYS A 429 -24.94 -2.58 -12.25
N SER A 430 -23.82 -2.10 -12.80
CA SER A 430 -23.51 -2.20 -14.23
C SER A 430 -22.83 -3.51 -14.64
N ILE A 431 -22.31 -4.31 -13.70
CA ILE A 431 -21.50 -5.50 -14.03
C ILE A 431 -22.30 -6.66 -14.61
N GLY A 432 -23.61 -6.73 -14.36
CA GLY A 432 -24.45 -7.89 -14.68
C GLY A 432 -24.45 -8.25 -16.17
N GLY A 433 -24.61 -7.25 -17.03
CA GLY A 433 -24.71 -7.41 -18.49
C GLY A 433 -23.38 -7.59 -19.22
N ILE A 434 -22.24 -7.68 -18.52
CA ILE A 434 -20.94 -7.89 -19.17
C ILE A 434 -20.79 -9.37 -19.50
N ASP A 435 -20.49 -9.67 -20.75
CA ASP A 435 -20.11 -11.00 -21.24
C ASP A 435 -18.78 -10.96 -22.01
N VAL A 436 -18.32 -12.11 -22.48
CA VAL A 436 -17.04 -12.23 -23.21
C VAL A 436 -17.03 -11.36 -24.49
N ASP A 437 -18.17 -11.28 -25.19
CA ASP A 437 -18.28 -10.51 -26.44
C ASP A 437 -18.25 -9.00 -26.17
N SER A 438 -18.86 -8.54 -25.08
CA SER A 438 -18.77 -7.17 -24.60
C SER A 438 -17.32 -6.76 -24.32
N VAL A 439 -16.56 -7.61 -23.63
CA VAL A 439 -15.12 -7.36 -23.37
C VAL A 439 -14.34 -7.33 -24.68
N ARG A 440 -14.57 -8.29 -25.58
CA ARG A 440 -13.87 -8.35 -26.87
C ARG A 440 -14.17 -7.13 -27.74
N GLY A 441 -15.44 -6.74 -27.86
CA GLY A 441 -15.88 -5.57 -28.62
C GLY A 441 -15.30 -4.28 -28.07
N PHE A 442 -15.37 -4.10 -26.75
CA PHE A 442 -14.77 -2.94 -26.07
C PHE A 442 -13.26 -2.86 -26.30
N MET A 443 -12.53 -3.98 -26.16
CA MET A 443 -11.08 -3.98 -26.38
C MET A 443 -10.72 -3.72 -27.83
N ASN A 444 -11.50 -4.22 -28.81
CA ASN A 444 -11.30 -3.88 -30.21
C ASN A 444 -11.41 -2.36 -30.45
N ASN A 445 -12.41 -1.72 -29.84
CA ASN A 445 -12.55 -0.26 -29.89
C ASN A 445 -11.37 0.44 -29.19
N PHE A 446 -10.97 -0.03 -28.01
CA PHE A 446 -9.82 0.50 -27.27
C PHE A 446 -8.54 0.47 -28.12
N TRP A 447 -8.24 -0.67 -28.75
CA TRP A 447 -7.03 -0.82 -29.56
C TRP A 447 -7.06 -0.03 -30.87
N SER A 448 -8.24 0.27 -31.40
CA SER A 448 -8.39 1.09 -32.61
C SER A 448 -8.09 2.58 -32.37
N HIS A 449 -8.16 3.03 -31.10
CA HIS A 449 -8.07 4.44 -30.78
C HIS A 449 -7.52 4.69 -29.37
N LEU A 450 -6.20 4.89 -29.30
CA LEU A 450 -5.47 5.10 -28.05
C LEU A 450 -4.29 6.06 -28.21
N TYR A 451 -3.73 6.44 -27.06
CA TYR A 451 -2.48 7.17 -26.90
C TYR A 451 -1.62 6.47 -25.86
N ILE A 452 -0.31 6.54 -26.01
CA ILE A 452 0.67 5.91 -25.14
C ILE A 452 1.58 6.99 -24.58
N GLU A 453 1.74 7.02 -23.26
CA GLU A 453 2.83 7.77 -22.60
C GLU A 453 3.75 6.78 -21.89
N SER A 454 5.05 6.89 -22.15
CA SER A 454 6.06 5.99 -21.61
C SER A 454 7.14 6.78 -20.88
N PHE A 455 7.67 6.20 -19.81
CA PHE A 455 8.84 6.70 -19.10
C PHE A 455 9.89 5.60 -18.97
N MET A 456 11.12 5.93 -19.36
CA MET A 456 12.28 5.05 -19.30
C MET A 456 13.37 5.66 -18.43
N TYR A 457 13.85 4.90 -17.45
CA TYR A 457 14.87 5.32 -16.50
C TYR A 457 15.88 4.21 -16.21
N GLY A 458 17.15 4.55 -15.97
CA GLY A 458 18.18 3.58 -15.55
C GLY A 458 19.35 3.38 -16.51
N ASN A 459 19.95 2.19 -16.44
CA ASN A 459 21.05 1.73 -17.27
C ASN A 459 20.58 1.37 -18.68
N LEU A 460 20.31 2.40 -19.48
CA LEU A 460 19.84 2.29 -20.86
C LEU A 460 20.75 3.11 -21.78
N ASN A 461 21.06 2.57 -22.95
CA ASN A 461 21.64 3.36 -24.03
C ASN A 461 20.53 3.83 -24.98
N ARG A 462 20.80 4.88 -25.77
CA ARG A 462 19.83 5.44 -26.71
C ARG A 462 19.31 4.42 -27.73
N ARG A 463 20.14 3.46 -28.16
CA ARG A 463 19.73 2.38 -29.07
C ARG A 463 18.67 1.49 -28.44
N MET A 464 18.84 1.12 -27.17
CA MET A 464 17.86 0.34 -26.41
C MET A 464 16.55 1.11 -26.26
N ALA A 465 16.61 2.40 -25.93
CA ALA A 465 15.40 3.24 -25.86
C ALA A 465 14.63 3.23 -27.19
N VAL A 466 15.32 3.37 -28.33
CA VAL A 466 14.69 3.27 -29.68
C VAL A 466 14.07 1.90 -29.92
N ILE A 467 14.73 0.80 -29.51
CA ILE A 467 14.16 -0.55 -29.61
C ILE A 467 12.86 -0.66 -28.81
N LEU A 468 12.84 -0.16 -27.57
CA LEU A 468 11.65 -0.20 -26.72
C LEU A 468 10.51 0.65 -27.31
N ILE A 469 10.82 1.85 -27.83
CA ILE A 469 9.85 2.70 -28.55
C ILE A 469 9.24 1.95 -29.74
N HIS A 470 10.07 1.28 -30.55
CA HIS A 470 9.57 0.52 -31.70
C HIS A 470 8.64 -0.62 -31.30
N LEU A 471 8.93 -1.32 -30.19
CA LEU A 471 8.06 -2.35 -29.64
C LEU A 471 6.73 -1.81 -29.14
N LEU A 472 6.69 -0.57 -28.64
CA LEU A 472 5.49 0.08 -28.14
C LEU A 472 4.62 0.71 -29.23
N GLU A 473 5.20 1.12 -30.35
CA GLU A 473 4.49 1.90 -31.37
C GLU A 473 4.04 1.04 -32.57
N LYS A 474 4.95 0.27 -33.15
CA LYS A 474 4.71 -0.43 -34.42
C LYS A 474 3.51 -1.38 -34.41
N PRO A 475 3.28 -2.20 -33.37
CA PRO A 475 2.17 -3.15 -33.36
C PRO A 475 0.79 -2.49 -33.46
N PHE A 476 0.64 -1.27 -32.93
CA PHE A 476 -0.64 -0.55 -32.95
C PHE A 476 -0.82 0.24 -34.24
N LEU A 477 0.24 0.89 -34.75
CA LEU A 477 0.17 1.59 -36.04
C LEU A 477 -0.11 0.66 -37.23
N SER A 478 0.31 -0.61 -37.13
CA SER A 478 0.09 -1.60 -38.19
C SER A 478 -1.32 -2.21 -38.17
N ARG A 479 -2.15 -1.84 -37.19
CA ARG A 479 -3.49 -2.40 -37.01
C ARG A 479 -4.47 -1.71 -37.95
N GLU A 480 -5.26 -2.50 -38.66
CA GLU A 480 -6.30 -1.98 -39.56
C GLU A 480 -7.33 -1.16 -38.78
N GLY A 481 -7.73 -0.01 -39.34
CA GLY A 481 -8.66 0.92 -38.71
C GLY A 481 -8.11 1.71 -37.51
N PHE A 482 -6.80 1.62 -37.23
CA PHE A 482 -6.19 2.42 -36.16
C PHE A 482 -6.21 3.92 -36.48
N ARG A 483 -6.57 4.74 -35.49
CA ARG A 483 -6.42 6.20 -35.54
C ARG A 483 -5.86 6.73 -34.21
N PRO A 484 -4.87 7.64 -34.22
CA PRO A 484 -4.34 8.24 -33.00
C PRO A 484 -5.39 9.14 -32.30
N LEU A 485 -5.30 9.27 -30.98
CA LEU A 485 -6.07 10.27 -30.23
C LEU A 485 -5.63 11.69 -30.58
N LEU A 486 -6.60 12.59 -30.73
CA LEU A 486 -6.34 14.02 -30.81
C LEU A 486 -6.01 14.57 -29.42
N SER A 487 -5.22 15.64 -29.36
CA SER A 487 -4.84 16.26 -28.08
C SER A 487 -6.04 16.69 -27.23
N ARG A 488 -7.18 17.01 -27.84
CA ARG A 488 -8.43 17.38 -27.13
C ARG A 488 -9.15 16.19 -26.51
N GLU A 489 -8.89 14.97 -26.98
CA GLU A 489 -9.48 13.73 -26.44
C GLU A 489 -8.73 13.19 -25.22
N LEU A 490 -7.55 13.75 -24.90
CA LEU A 490 -6.78 13.49 -23.68
C LEU A 490 -7.39 14.25 -22.49
N ILE A 491 -8.64 13.94 -22.19
CA ILE A 491 -9.43 14.60 -21.13
C ILE A 491 -8.87 14.22 -19.76
N ARG A 492 -8.75 15.22 -18.88
CA ARG A 492 -8.37 15.03 -17.48
C ARG A 492 -9.57 15.17 -16.56
N SER A 493 -9.60 14.37 -15.50
CA SER A 493 -10.53 14.56 -14.40
C SER A 493 -10.30 15.91 -13.72
N ARG A 494 -11.39 16.61 -13.40
CA ARG A 494 -11.39 17.80 -12.55
C ARG A 494 -11.94 17.49 -11.17
N GLU A 495 -11.82 18.47 -10.29
CA GLU A 495 -12.35 18.40 -8.94
C GLU A 495 -13.55 19.36 -8.83
N VAL A 496 -14.57 18.97 -8.05
CA VAL A 496 -15.71 19.82 -7.70
C VAL A 496 -15.24 20.99 -6.85
N GLU A 497 -15.69 22.19 -7.18
CA GLU A 497 -15.45 23.41 -6.41
C GLU A 497 -16.62 23.64 -5.44
N ILE A 498 -16.37 23.44 -4.15
CA ILE A 498 -17.31 23.81 -3.07
C ILE A 498 -17.35 25.33 -2.97
N ASP A 499 -18.54 25.90 -2.78
CA ASP A 499 -18.70 27.36 -2.72
C ASP A 499 -18.12 27.95 -1.42
N ASP A 500 -17.73 29.23 -1.47
CA ASP A 500 -17.16 29.93 -0.31
C ASP A 500 -18.16 30.00 0.86
N GLY A 501 -17.72 29.58 2.04
CA GLY A 501 -18.53 29.51 3.26
C GLY A 501 -19.44 28.28 3.35
N GLU A 502 -19.37 27.38 2.37
CA GLU A 502 -20.24 26.21 2.30
C GLU A 502 -19.67 25.02 3.09
N ASN A 503 -20.55 24.42 3.90
CA ASN A 503 -20.26 23.28 4.74
C ASN A 503 -21.20 22.12 4.38
N LYS A 504 -20.66 21.06 3.78
CA LYS A 504 -21.45 19.89 3.33
C LYS A 504 -21.18 18.66 4.17
N LEU A 505 -22.19 17.81 4.29
CA LEU A 505 -22.10 16.52 4.98
C LEU A 505 -22.66 15.40 4.12
N TYR A 506 -21.86 14.36 3.90
CA TYR A 506 -22.34 13.08 3.39
C TYR A 506 -22.27 12.02 4.49
N GLU A 507 -23.38 11.32 4.72
CA GLU A 507 -23.48 10.31 5.76
C GLU A 507 -23.87 8.94 5.19
N ARG A 508 -23.20 7.90 5.66
CA ARG A 508 -23.56 6.50 5.42
C ARG A 508 -23.53 5.70 6.71
N ILE A 509 -24.33 4.65 6.74
CA ILE A 509 -24.40 3.72 7.86
C ILE A 509 -23.54 2.49 7.55
N THR A 510 -22.90 1.94 8.59
CA THR A 510 -22.28 0.61 8.60
C THR A 510 -22.86 -0.21 9.73
N GLU A 511 -23.20 -1.46 9.43
CA GLU A 511 -23.72 -2.45 10.38
C GLU A 511 -22.67 -3.52 10.71
N LEU A 512 -21.44 -3.36 10.24
CA LEU A 512 -20.39 -4.38 10.30
C LEU A 512 -19.29 -4.05 11.30
N HIS A 513 -19.05 -2.77 11.53
CA HIS A 513 -18.01 -2.27 12.44
C HIS A 513 -18.69 -1.55 13.59
N SER A 514 -18.22 -1.77 14.82
CA SER A 514 -18.69 -1.03 16.00
C SER A 514 -18.26 0.43 15.99
N CYS A 515 -17.13 0.74 15.36
CA CYS A 515 -16.62 2.10 15.24
C CYS A 515 -17.26 2.85 14.08
N SER A 516 -17.43 4.16 14.24
CA SER A 516 -17.69 5.11 13.17
C SER A 516 -16.40 5.66 12.57
N GLY A 517 -16.49 6.21 11.35
CA GLY A 517 -15.41 6.94 10.69
C GLY A 517 -15.86 8.36 10.33
N VAL A 518 -15.02 9.35 10.61
CA VAL A 518 -15.24 10.76 10.28
C VAL A 518 -14.05 11.28 9.50
N GLN A 519 -14.31 11.90 8.36
CA GLN A 519 -13.30 12.64 7.61
C GLN A 519 -13.81 14.04 7.31
N VAL A 520 -13.12 15.05 7.81
CA VAL A 520 -13.35 16.46 7.50
C VAL A 520 -12.37 16.87 6.41
N ASN A 521 -12.87 17.30 5.25
CA ASN A 521 -12.05 17.78 4.14
C ASN A 521 -12.24 19.29 3.99
N LEU A 522 -11.16 20.06 4.09
CA LEU A 522 -11.14 21.49 3.84
C LEU A 522 -10.42 21.76 2.52
N GLN A 523 -11.13 22.29 1.52
CA GLN A 523 -10.56 22.64 0.22
C GLN A 523 -9.69 23.90 0.36
N CYS A 524 -8.41 23.77 0.03
CA CYS A 524 -7.44 24.84 0.12
C CYS A 524 -7.22 25.57 -1.23
N GLY A 525 -7.91 25.14 -2.29
CA GLY A 525 -7.87 25.73 -3.62
C GLY A 525 -6.88 25.05 -4.59
N VAL A 526 -6.62 25.69 -5.73
CA VAL A 526 -5.78 25.13 -6.80
C VAL A 526 -4.31 25.05 -6.37
N GLN A 527 -3.67 23.96 -6.79
CA GLN A 527 -2.24 23.71 -6.60
C GLN A 527 -1.38 24.77 -7.28
N ASN A 528 -0.42 25.27 -6.53
CA ASN A 528 0.76 25.97 -7.01
C ASN A 528 1.85 25.85 -5.94
N ILE A 529 3.09 26.21 -6.28
CA ILE A 529 4.24 26.03 -5.38
C ILE A 529 4.01 26.74 -4.03
N LYS A 530 3.51 27.98 -4.03
CA LYS A 530 3.23 28.72 -2.78
C LYS A 530 2.14 28.03 -1.95
N ASN A 531 1.00 27.70 -2.55
CA ASN A 531 -0.12 27.07 -1.85
C ASN A 531 0.24 25.68 -1.32
N ASN A 532 1.01 24.89 -2.08
CA ASN A 532 1.50 23.59 -1.62
C ASN A 532 2.29 23.77 -0.31
N VAL A 533 3.26 24.68 -0.31
CA VAL A 533 4.12 24.96 0.84
C VAL A 533 3.32 25.48 2.03
N VAL A 534 2.39 26.42 1.82
CA VAL A 534 1.54 26.98 2.88
C VAL A 534 0.70 25.89 3.56
N VAL A 535 0.01 25.05 2.78
CA VAL A 535 -0.84 23.96 3.32
C VAL A 535 0.02 22.90 4.03
N SER A 536 1.18 22.55 3.47
CA SER A 536 2.11 21.60 4.09
C SER A 536 2.74 22.15 5.38
N LEU A 537 3.13 23.43 5.41
CA LEU A 537 3.68 24.07 6.60
C LEU A 537 2.62 24.20 7.70
N PHE A 538 1.39 24.58 7.34
CA PHE A 538 0.28 24.59 8.28
C PHE A 538 0.08 23.20 8.93
N ASN A 539 0.01 22.12 8.14
CA ASN A 539 -0.09 20.77 8.70
C ASN A 539 1.13 20.40 9.56
N GLN A 540 2.35 20.71 9.12
CA GLN A 540 3.58 20.46 9.89
C GLN A 540 3.58 21.12 11.28
N ILE A 541 2.95 22.30 11.41
CA ILE A 541 2.86 23.01 12.70
C ILE A 541 1.85 22.34 13.62
N ILE A 542 0.71 21.89 13.09
CA ILE A 542 -0.41 21.44 13.91
C ILE A 542 -0.48 19.91 14.10
N GLU A 543 0.21 19.12 13.28
CA GLU A 543 0.10 17.65 13.24
C GLU A 543 0.28 16.98 14.61
N GLU A 544 1.34 17.35 15.35
CA GLU A 544 1.60 16.80 16.68
C GLU A 544 0.51 17.20 17.69
N SER A 545 0.10 18.48 17.68
CA SER A 545 -0.96 18.99 18.56
C SER A 545 -2.31 18.34 18.27
N CYS A 546 -2.64 18.17 16.99
CA CYS A 546 -3.86 17.51 16.51
C CYS A 546 -3.92 16.06 17.01
N TYR A 547 -2.82 15.32 16.83
CA TYR A 547 -2.70 13.96 17.34
C TYR A 547 -2.82 13.97 18.87
N ASN A 548 -2.02 14.75 19.59
CA ASN A 548 -2.02 14.75 21.05
C ASN A 548 -3.40 15.06 21.65
N ILE A 549 -4.09 16.11 21.17
CA ILE A 549 -5.41 16.51 21.70
C ILE A 549 -6.46 15.45 21.36
N LEU A 550 -6.65 15.12 20.08
CA LEU A 550 -7.73 14.24 19.66
C LEU A 550 -7.47 12.75 20.01
N ARG A 551 -6.21 12.31 20.02
CA ARG A 551 -5.82 10.90 20.28
C ARG A 551 -5.42 10.61 21.72
N THR A 552 -4.53 11.42 22.28
CA THR A 552 -3.88 11.11 23.57
C THR A 552 -4.72 11.62 24.73
N GLN A 553 -5.20 12.87 24.65
CA GLN A 553 -5.97 13.52 25.70
C GLN A 553 -7.45 13.14 25.65
N GLU A 554 -8.11 13.38 24.51
CA GLU A 554 -9.54 13.12 24.34
C GLU A 554 -9.87 11.65 24.02
N GLN A 555 -8.85 10.87 23.63
CA GLN A 555 -8.98 9.43 23.35
C GLN A 555 -10.12 9.08 22.38
N LEU A 556 -10.32 9.90 21.35
CA LEU A 556 -11.45 9.74 20.42
C LEU A 556 -11.40 8.40 19.67
N GLY A 557 -10.22 7.86 19.42
CA GLY A 557 -10.06 6.50 18.90
C GLY A 557 -8.65 6.23 18.42
N TYR A 558 -8.35 5.00 18.00
CA TYR A 558 -6.97 4.62 17.64
C TYR A 558 -6.44 5.34 16.40
N VAL A 559 -7.29 5.54 15.40
CA VAL A 559 -6.94 6.22 14.15
C VAL A 559 -7.33 7.68 14.25
N VAL A 560 -6.34 8.55 14.41
CA VAL A 560 -6.47 10.01 14.39
C VAL A 560 -5.29 10.54 13.59
N THR A 561 -5.55 11.31 12.54
CA THR A 561 -4.48 11.89 11.73
C THR A 561 -4.96 13.17 11.03
N SER A 562 -4.06 14.15 10.92
CA SER A 562 -4.20 15.26 9.99
C SER A 562 -3.26 15.04 8.80
N ILE A 563 -3.76 15.26 7.59
CA ILE A 563 -2.99 15.06 6.36
C ILE A 563 -3.24 16.17 5.36
N THR A 564 -2.27 16.37 4.47
CA THR A 564 -2.46 17.15 3.25
C THR A 564 -2.74 16.20 2.08
N ARG A 565 -3.68 16.56 1.21
CA ARG A 565 -3.98 15.77 0.01
C ARG A 565 -3.97 16.64 -1.24
N LYS A 566 -3.53 16.03 -2.35
CA LYS A 566 -3.57 16.58 -3.70
C LYS A 566 -4.49 15.68 -4.54
N SER A 567 -5.53 16.24 -5.15
CA SER A 567 -6.45 15.52 -6.04
C SER A 567 -6.83 16.40 -7.22
N ASN A 568 -6.64 15.90 -8.44
CA ASN A 568 -7.00 16.59 -9.69
C ASN A 568 -6.63 18.09 -9.70
N GLY A 569 -5.44 18.45 -9.20
CA GLY A 569 -4.95 19.83 -9.23
C GLY A 569 -5.43 20.71 -8.07
N VAL A 570 -6.16 20.16 -7.10
CA VAL A 570 -6.68 20.86 -5.91
C VAL A 570 -5.98 20.35 -4.65
N LEU A 571 -5.77 21.27 -3.69
CA LEU A 571 -5.19 21.01 -2.37
C LEU A 571 -6.26 20.87 -1.30
N TYR A 572 -5.99 20.00 -0.35
CA TYR A 572 -6.84 19.76 0.81
C TYR A 572 -6.01 19.68 2.08
N PHE A 573 -6.59 20.17 3.17
CA PHE A 573 -6.25 19.77 4.51
C PHE A 573 -7.37 18.86 5.04
N CYS A 574 -7.02 17.72 5.63
CA CYS A 574 -7.98 16.74 6.09
C CYS A 574 -7.67 16.29 7.52
N ILE A 575 -8.72 16.08 8.33
CA ILE A 575 -8.62 15.35 9.60
C ILE A 575 -9.48 14.08 9.49
N ILE A 576 -8.89 12.94 9.83
CA ILE A 576 -9.51 11.61 9.76
C ILE A 576 -9.49 10.97 11.14
N VAL A 577 -10.66 10.55 11.61
CA VAL A 577 -10.85 9.90 12.90
C VAL A 577 -11.69 8.63 12.75
N GLN A 578 -11.22 7.50 13.29
CA GLN A 578 -12.06 6.32 13.54
C GLN A 578 -12.33 6.21 15.04
N SER A 579 -13.60 6.15 15.43
CA SER A 579 -14.03 6.33 16.82
C SER A 579 -15.23 5.46 17.16
N ASP A 580 -15.35 5.03 18.42
CA ASP A 580 -16.58 4.41 18.95
C ASP A 580 -17.69 5.43 19.26
N TYR A 581 -17.38 6.73 19.22
CA TYR A 581 -18.34 7.79 19.47
C TYR A 581 -19.20 8.11 18.23
N ASN A 582 -20.29 8.83 18.47
CA ASN A 582 -21.15 9.35 17.42
C ASN A 582 -20.35 10.30 16.48
N PRO A 583 -20.45 10.16 15.14
CA PRO A 583 -19.78 11.03 14.19
C PRO A 583 -19.96 12.53 14.43
N ILE A 584 -21.14 12.94 14.90
CA ILE A 584 -21.46 14.35 15.19
C ILE A 584 -20.56 14.84 16.32
N PHE A 585 -20.47 14.10 17.42
CA PHE A 585 -19.60 14.43 18.55
C PHE A 585 -18.14 14.55 18.09
N VAL A 586 -17.65 13.56 17.34
CA VAL A 586 -16.28 13.56 16.83
C VAL A 586 -16.00 14.77 15.95
N HIS A 587 -16.92 15.11 15.04
CA HIS A 587 -16.77 16.31 14.20
C HIS A 587 -16.77 17.59 15.04
N THR A 588 -17.63 17.70 16.05
CA THR A 588 -17.61 18.84 16.98
C THR A 588 -16.27 18.97 17.69
N ARG A 589 -15.67 17.86 18.16
CA ARG A 589 -14.31 17.88 18.75
C ARG A 589 -13.25 18.32 17.75
N ILE A 590 -13.36 17.91 16.50
CA ILE A 590 -12.48 18.40 15.42
C ILE A 590 -12.64 19.92 15.25
N GLU A 591 -13.86 20.46 15.20
CA GLU A 591 -14.08 21.91 15.08
C GLU A 591 -13.60 22.69 16.31
N HIS A 592 -13.76 22.14 17.52
CA HIS A 592 -13.22 22.72 18.74
C HIS A 592 -11.70 22.80 18.70
N TYR A 593 -11.04 21.72 18.26
CA TYR A 593 -9.61 21.71 18.04
C TYR A 593 -9.21 22.75 16.97
N LEU A 594 -9.87 22.76 15.81
CA LEU A 594 -9.56 23.74 14.76
C LEU A 594 -9.75 25.18 15.25
N SER A 595 -10.75 25.45 16.09
CA SER A 595 -10.97 26.78 16.66
C SER A 595 -9.86 27.20 17.64
N SER A 596 -9.19 26.25 18.31
CA SER A 596 -8.07 26.54 19.21
C SER A 596 -6.74 26.77 18.48
N VAL A 597 -6.64 26.37 17.20
CA VAL A 597 -5.44 26.55 16.37
C VAL A 597 -5.06 28.03 16.24
N GLU A 598 -6.00 28.96 16.25
CA GLU A 598 -5.68 30.40 16.21
C GLU A 598 -4.77 30.82 17.37
N SER A 599 -5.10 30.38 18.59
CA SER A 599 -4.28 30.66 19.76
C SER A 599 -2.91 29.98 19.66
N LEU A 600 -2.86 28.77 19.11
CA LEU A 600 -1.60 28.05 18.90
C LEU A 600 -0.69 28.81 17.93
N LEU A 601 -1.23 29.28 16.80
CA LEU A 601 -0.47 30.04 15.81
C LEU A 601 -0.02 31.41 16.33
N ASN A 602 -0.86 32.10 17.11
CA ASN A 602 -0.51 33.40 17.69
C ASN A 602 0.58 33.28 18.77
N ASN A 603 0.57 32.19 19.54
CA ASN A 603 1.55 31.92 20.60
C ASN A 603 2.83 31.25 20.07
N LEU A 604 2.87 30.84 18.81
CA LEU A 604 4.05 30.25 18.18
C LEU A 604 5.16 31.29 18.09
N ILE A 605 6.26 31.04 18.80
CA ILE A 605 7.43 31.92 18.78
C ILE A 605 8.25 31.70 17.50
N ASP A 606 8.98 32.72 17.09
CA ASP A 606 9.68 32.72 15.80
C ASP A 606 10.72 31.60 15.69
N GLU A 607 11.39 31.25 16.80
CA GLU A 607 12.34 30.13 16.84
C GLU A 607 11.67 28.78 16.56
N GLU A 608 10.46 28.54 17.11
CA GLU A 608 9.70 27.31 16.86
C GLU A 608 9.18 27.28 15.42
N PHE A 609 8.69 28.40 14.91
CA PHE A 609 8.27 28.52 13.51
C PHE A 609 9.42 28.21 12.55
N LEU A 610 10.64 28.70 12.83
CA LEU A 610 11.84 28.37 12.06
C LEU A 610 12.15 26.88 12.12
N LYS A 611 12.07 26.24 13.29
CA LYS A 611 12.25 24.77 13.40
C LYS A 611 11.24 23.99 12.57
N HIS A 612 9.97 24.41 12.53
CA HIS A 612 8.98 23.77 11.64
C HIS A 612 9.34 23.95 10.16
N LYS A 613 9.82 25.14 9.76
CA LYS A 613 10.31 25.38 8.38
C LYS A 613 11.51 24.49 8.05
N GLU A 614 12.49 24.38 8.94
CA GLU A 614 13.68 23.53 8.76
C GLU A 614 13.31 22.03 8.67
N SER A 615 12.40 21.58 9.54
CA SER A 615 11.88 20.21 9.52
C SER A 615 11.17 19.91 8.20
N LEU A 616 10.28 20.81 7.74
CA LEU A 616 9.60 20.64 6.46
C LEU A 616 10.58 20.69 5.29
N ALA A 617 11.55 21.59 5.29
CA ALA A 617 12.58 21.67 4.24
C ALA A 617 13.37 20.36 4.15
N THR A 618 13.73 19.78 5.31
CA THR A 618 14.42 18.48 5.37
C THR A 618 13.57 17.36 4.79
N LYS A 619 12.27 17.31 5.13
CA LYS A 619 11.32 16.33 4.58
C LYS A 619 11.15 16.49 3.05
N LEU A 620 11.05 17.73 2.56
CA LEU A 620 10.88 18.02 1.13
C LEU A 620 12.12 17.68 0.31
N LEU A 621 13.32 17.95 0.83
CA LEU A 621 14.59 17.70 0.16
C LEU A 621 15.13 16.28 0.37
N GLU A 622 14.38 15.41 1.06
CA GLU A 622 14.79 14.03 1.23
C GLU A 622 14.93 13.35 -0.13
N LYS A 623 16.18 13.02 -0.49
CA LYS A 623 16.47 12.33 -1.73
C LYS A 623 16.01 10.88 -1.68
N PRO A 624 15.47 10.34 -2.78
CA PRO A 624 15.24 8.92 -2.95
C PRO A 624 16.50 8.10 -2.64
N LYS A 625 16.33 7.00 -1.89
CA LYS A 625 17.46 6.14 -1.48
C LYS A 625 17.86 5.14 -2.56
N GLY A 626 16.94 4.82 -3.46
CA GLY A 626 17.14 3.84 -4.52
C GLY A 626 16.66 4.30 -5.89
N MET A 627 17.13 3.58 -6.91
CA MET A 627 16.83 3.90 -8.31
C MET A 627 15.32 3.81 -8.60
N ILE A 628 14.64 2.81 -8.06
CA ILE A 628 13.19 2.62 -8.28
C ILE A 628 12.38 3.72 -7.63
N GLU A 629 12.75 4.16 -6.43
CA GLU A 629 12.09 5.27 -5.73
C GLU A 629 12.21 6.57 -6.53
N GLN A 630 13.40 6.88 -7.04
CA GLN A 630 13.61 8.02 -7.93
C GLN A 630 12.76 7.94 -9.21
N ALA A 631 12.62 6.75 -9.79
CA ALA A 631 11.78 6.53 -10.95
C ALA A 631 10.30 6.81 -10.67
N VAL A 632 9.81 6.41 -9.49
CA VAL A 632 8.42 6.64 -9.04
C VAL A 632 8.15 8.13 -8.86
N VAL A 633 9.08 8.88 -8.27
CA VAL A 633 8.97 10.34 -8.13
C VAL A 633 8.80 11.01 -9.50
N TYR A 634 9.70 10.74 -10.45
CA TYR A 634 9.59 11.29 -11.80
C TYR A 634 8.33 10.84 -12.53
N ARG A 635 7.91 9.59 -12.35
CA ARG A 635 6.70 9.06 -12.98
C ARG A 635 5.44 9.74 -12.45
N SER A 636 5.37 10.07 -11.16
CA SER A 636 4.23 10.80 -10.60
C SER A 636 4.01 12.12 -11.33
N ASP A 637 5.08 12.91 -11.51
CA ASP A 637 5.00 14.20 -12.22
C ASP A 637 4.55 14.06 -13.69
N ILE A 638 4.89 12.94 -14.34
CA ILE A 638 4.47 12.63 -15.71
C ILE A 638 2.99 12.27 -15.77
N ILE A 639 2.52 11.39 -14.88
CA ILE A 639 1.11 10.97 -14.80
C ILE A 639 0.21 12.16 -14.43
N ASP A 640 0.66 12.96 -13.47
CA ASP A 640 -0.04 14.18 -13.04
C ASP A 640 0.10 15.32 -14.06
N GLN A 641 0.93 15.13 -15.10
CA GLN A 641 1.24 16.11 -16.15
C GLN A 641 1.66 17.49 -15.61
N CYS A 642 2.19 17.52 -14.39
CA CYS A 642 2.73 18.72 -13.75
C CYS A 642 4.12 19.02 -14.31
N TYR A 643 4.92 17.97 -14.56
CA TYR A 643 6.28 18.03 -15.11
C TYR A 643 7.26 18.92 -14.32
N ILE A 644 7.07 19.06 -13.00
CA ILE A 644 7.97 19.82 -12.11
C ILE A 644 8.91 18.86 -11.37
N PHE A 645 9.85 18.27 -12.10
CA PHE A 645 10.78 17.25 -11.56
C PHE A 645 11.69 17.73 -10.42
N LYS A 646 11.76 19.05 -10.20
CA LYS A 646 12.50 19.71 -9.10
C LYS A 646 11.57 20.48 -8.16
N ALA A 647 10.32 20.02 -8.00
CA ALA A 647 9.33 20.68 -7.16
C ALA A 647 9.86 20.98 -5.75
N ALA A 648 10.55 20.02 -5.13
CA ALA A 648 11.14 20.17 -3.80
C ALA A 648 12.09 21.37 -3.67
N GLU A 649 12.99 21.59 -4.65
CA GLU A 649 13.92 22.73 -4.65
C GLU A 649 13.17 24.06 -4.69
N PHE A 650 12.14 24.14 -5.54
CA PHE A 650 11.32 25.35 -5.64
C PHE A 650 10.43 25.57 -4.41
N GLU A 651 9.85 24.50 -3.87
CA GLU A 651 9.02 24.54 -2.66
C GLU A 651 9.86 25.00 -1.46
N VAL A 652 11.09 24.50 -1.28
CA VAL A 652 11.99 25.00 -0.22
C VAL A 652 12.40 26.46 -0.44
N LYS A 653 12.67 26.86 -1.68
CA LYS A 653 12.98 28.27 -1.97
C LYS A 653 11.80 29.20 -1.63
N ILE A 654 10.57 28.77 -1.89
CA ILE A 654 9.38 29.54 -1.47
C ILE A 654 9.19 29.48 0.05
N LEU A 655 9.43 28.34 0.68
CA LEU A 655 9.31 28.15 2.12
C LEU A 655 10.13 29.17 2.91
N THR A 656 11.33 29.54 2.47
CA THR A 656 12.14 30.57 3.15
C THR A 656 11.41 31.91 3.23
N SER A 657 10.63 32.27 2.21
CA SER A 657 9.87 33.53 2.15
C SER A 657 8.53 33.52 2.91
N ILE A 658 8.00 32.36 3.28
CA ILE A 658 6.72 32.26 4.01
C ILE A 658 6.91 32.76 5.45
N THR A 659 6.05 33.69 5.87
CA THR A 659 6.04 34.23 7.24
C THR A 659 4.98 33.56 8.12
N LYS A 660 4.99 33.85 9.42
CA LYS A 660 3.97 33.36 10.35
C LYS A 660 2.60 33.94 10.00
N GLU A 661 2.56 35.20 9.55
CA GLU A 661 1.35 35.91 9.13
C GLU A 661 0.71 35.26 7.89
N ASP A 662 1.50 34.78 6.91
CA ASP A 662 0.95 34.02 5.77
C ASP A 662 0.15 32.78 6.25
N ILE A 663 0.63 32.10 7.30
CA ILE A 663 -0.02 30.89 7.86
C ILE A 663 -1.26 31.26 8.67
N ILE A 664 -1.20 32.35 9.45
CA ILE A 664 -2.35 32.88 10.18
C ILE A 664 -3.45 33.32 9.20
N GLU A 665 -3.10 34.07 8.14
CA GLU A 665 -4.03 34.48 7.11
C GLU A 665 -4.66 33.27 6.40
N PHE A 666 -3.85 32.26 6.06
CA PHE A 666 -4.34 31.01 5.48
C PHE A 666 -5.36 30.33 6.40
N TYR A 667 -5.05 30.20 7.69
CA TYR A 667 -5.95 29.62 8.69
C TYR A 667 -7.25 30.43 8.78
N GLN A 668 -7.16 31.76 8.97
CA GLN A 668 -8.32 32.64 9.11
C GLN A 668 -9.21 32.63 7.87
N GLN A 669 -8.64 32.55 6.67
CA GLN A 669 -9.44 32.55 5.43
C GLN A 669 -10.10 31.21 5.11
N LYS A 670 -9.38 30.09 5.31
CA LYS A 670 -9.75 28.80 4.71
C LYS A 670 -10.05 27.68 5.70
N ILE A 671 -9.59 27.80 6.95
CA ILE A 671 -9.69 26.74 7.96
C ILE A 671 -10.63 27.14 9.10
N ASN A 672 -10.50 28.37 9.61
CA ASN A 672 -11.35 28.89 10.68
C ASN A 672 -12.83 28.80 10.29
N LEU A 673 -13.69 28.43 11.25
CA LEU A 673 -15.14 28.28 11.08
C LEU A 673 -15.82 29.50 10.47
N THR A 674 -15.36 30.71 10.80
CA THR A 674 -15.89 31.97 10.26
C THR A 674 -15.13 32.47 9.03
N GLY A 675 -14.20 31.67 8.51
CA GLY A 675 -13.35 32.05 7.39
C GLY A 675 -14.14 32.26 6.10
N PRO A 676 -13.96 33.40 5.40
CA PRO A 676 -14.77 33.75 4.23
C PRO A 676 -14.56 32.83 3.03
N LYS A 677 -13.47 32.07 2.97
CA LYS A 677 -13.14 31.13 1.88
C LYS A 677 -13.07 29.69 2.40
N ARG A 678 -13.68 29.42 3.55
CA ARG A 678 -13.78 28.06 4.08
C ARG A 678 -14.72 27.25 3.20
N ARG A 679 -14.26 26.09 2.75
CA ARG A 679 -14.95 25.18 1.83
C ARG A 679 -14.84 23.76 2.37
N MET A 680 -15.91 23.20 2.91
CA MET A 680 -15.83 21.97 3.69
C MET A 680 -16.74 20.84 3.17
N LEU A 681 -16.19 19.63 3.10
CA LEU A 681 -16.94 18.39 2.99
C LEU A 681 -16.59 17.45 4.15
N SER A 682 -17.57 17.16 4.99
CA SER A 682 -17.47 16.12 6.01
C SER A 682 -18.13 14.82 5.51
N VAL A 683 -17.47 13.70 5.74
CA VAL A 683 -17.97 12.38 5.39
C VAL A 683 -18.03 11.51 6.64
N TYR A 684 -19.23 11.03 6.96
CA TYR A 684 -19.49 10.15 8.09
C TYR A 684 -19.81 8.75 7.62
N ILE A 685 -19.15 7.77 8.23
CA ILE A 685 -19.50 6.35 8.20
C ILE A 685 -19.96 6.01 9.62
N ARG A 686 -21.26 6.14 9.89
CA ARG A 686 -21.87 5.94 11.21
C ARG A 686 -22.09 4.46 11.48
N SER A 687 -21.54 3.95 12.58
CA SER A 687 -21.86 2.62 13.10
C SER A 687 -23.26 2.60 13.71
N THR A 688 -24.00 1.51 13.49
CA THR A 688 -25.21 1.17 14.26
C THR A 688 -24.96 0.11 15.33
N LEU A 689 -23.77 -0.48 15.38
CA LEU A 689 -23.39 -1.49 16.35
C LEU A 689 -22.83 -0.86 17.62
N ASN A 690 -23.33 -1.28 18.79
CA ASN A 690 -22.87 -0.86 20.11
C ASN A 690 -22.61 0.66 20.23
N PRO A 691 -23.60 1.52 19.95
CA PRO A 691 -23.41 2.94 20.15
C PRO A 691 -23.04 3.16 21.61
N LYS A 692 -21.89 3.79 21.88
CA LYS A 692 -21.69 4.41 23.19
C LYS A 692 -22.91 5.29 23.47
N PRO A 693 -23.45 5.32 24.69
CA PRO A 693 -24.59 6.17 25.02
C PRO A 693 -24.31 7.56 24.48
N ASP A 694 -25.29 8.12 23.76
CA ASP A 694 -25.17 9.40 23.08
C ASP A 694 -24.76 10.47 24.10
N GLU A 695 -23.46 10.74 24.21
CA GLU A 695 -22.95 11.97 24.84
C GLU A 695 -23.42 13.21 24.05
N CYS A 696 -24.18 13.02 22.96
CA CYS A 696 -25.05 14.05 22.39
C CYS A 696 -25.96 14.71 23.46
N SER A 697 -26.43 13.98 24.48
CA SER A 697 -27.19 14.59 25.59
C SER A 697 -26.33 15.35 26.59
N THR A 698 -24.99 15.23 26.50
CA THR A 698 -24.00 15.97 27.30
C THR A 698 -23.24 17.02 26.49
N LEU A 699 -23.57 17.21 25.20
CA LEU A 699 -23.05 18.33 24.43
C LEU A 699 -23.41 19.62 25.17
N SER A 700 -22.40 20.42 25.48
CA SER A 700 -22.62 21.72 26.10
C SER A 700 -23.46 22.60 25.16
N SER A 701 -24.15 23.60 25.70
CA SER A 701 -24.87 24.58 24.87
C SER A 701 -23.93 25.25 23.83
N SER A 702 -22.64 25.39 24.14
CA SER A 702 -21.60 25.81 23.19
C SER A 702 -21.35 24.83 22.05
N ASP A 703 -21.34 23.51 22.31
CA ASP A 703 -21.09 22.48 21.29
C ASP A 703 -22.26 22.38 20.29
N ILE A 704 -23.50 22.44 20.79
CA ILE A 704 -24.72 22.47 19.99
C ILE A 704 -24.77 23.77 19.18
N ASN A 705 -24.41 24.90 19.79
CA ASN A 705 -24.29 26.16 19.08
C ASN A 705 -23.24 26.08 17.98
N LEU A 706 -22.04 25.52 18.19
CA LEU A 706 -21.00 25.40 17.15
C LEU A 706 -21.49 24.61 15.93
N PHE A 707 -22.17 23.47 16.16
CA PHE A 707 -22.76 22.67 15.09
C PHE A 707 -23.88 23.43 14.36
N ILE A 708 -24.73 24.16 15.06
CA ILE A 708 -25.76 25.02 14.47
C ILE A 708 -25.14 26.20 13.69
N THR A 709 -24.06 26.80 14.22
CA THR A 709 -23.36 27.94 13.58
C THR A 709 -22.66 27.51 12.29
N SER A 710 -22.25 26.25 12.20
CA SER A 710 -21.58 25.70 11.02
C SER A 710 -22.49 25.55 9.78
N LYS A 711 -23.82 25.73 9.89
CA LYS A 711 -24.78 25.66 8.75
C LYS A 711 -24.56 24.44 7.83
N ILE A 712 -24.22 23.29 8.40
CA ILE A 712 -23.94 22.07 7.63
C ILE A 712 -25.18 21.63 6.84
N GLN A 713 -25.02 21.42 5.54
CA GLN A 713 -26.06 20.93 4.65
C GLN A 713 -25.77 19.48 4.23
N LYS A 714 -26.77 18.61 4.37
CA LYS A 714 -26.63 17.20 4.01
C LYS A 714 -26.68 17.01 2.50
N ILE A 715 -25.81 16.15 1.98
CA ILE A 715 -25.82 15.67 0.59
C ILE A 715 -26.64 14.38 0.58
N ASP A 716 -27.85 14.45 0.01
CA ASP A 716 -28.71 13.28 -0.16
C ASP A 716 -28.39 12.53 -1.46
N ASP A 717 -28.05 13.25 -2.53
CA ASP A 717 -27.63 12.69 -3.82
C ASP A 717 -26.28 13.28 -4.27
N ILE A 718 -25.29 12.40 -4.50
CA ILE A 718 -23.93 12.80 -4.92
C ILE A 718 -23.95 13.45 -6.31
N ASN A 719 -24.78 12.96 -7.22
CA ASN A 719 -24.84 13.46 -8.59
C ASN A 719 -25.52 14.82 -8.65
N GLU A 720 -26.56 15.05 -7.85
CA GLU A 720 -27.18 16.37 -7.72
C GLU A 720 -26.19 17.38 -7.14
N PHE A 721 -25.47 17.01 -6.08
CA PHE A 721 -24.38 17.82 -5.54
C PHE A 721 -23.35 18.15 -6.62
N LYS A 722 -22.82 17.17 -7.35
CA LYS A 722 -21.84 17.44 -8.43
C LYS A 722 -22.39 18.35 -9.52
N LYS A 723 -23.67 18.20 -9.90
CA LYS A 723 -24.32 19.01 -10.93
C LYS A 723 -24.56 20.46 -10.51
N SER A 724 -24.79 20.70 -9.21
CA SER A 724 -25.07 22.04 -8.69
C SER A 724 -23.80 22.87 -8.44
N HIS A 725 -22.62 22.25 -8.46
CA HIS A 725 -21.36 22.91 -8.17
C HIS A 725 -20.50 23.09 -9.41
N ARG A 726 -19.62 24.08 -9.36
CA ARG A 726 -18.63 24.32 -10.42
C ARG A 726 -17.55 23.24 -10.34
N LEU A 727 -16.76 23.15 -11.41
CA LEU A 727 -15.54 22.35 -11.41
C LEU A 727 -14.34 23.29 -11.43
N TYR A 728 -13.32 22.99 -10.65
CA TYR A 728 -12.03 23.66 -10.78
C TYR A 728 -11.47 23.46 -12.19
N PRO A 729 -10.60 24.38 -12.65
CA PRO A 729 -9.82 24.15 -13.85
C PRO A 729 -9.08 22.82 -13.78
N ALA A 730 -8.95 22.14 -14.92
CA ALA A 730 -8.07 20.98 -15.01
C ALA A 730 -6.66 21.39 -14.56
N PRO A 731 -5.89 20.49 -13.92
CA PRO A 731 -4.54 20.81 -13.46
C PRO A 731 -3.73 21.31 -14.66
N GLY A 732 -3.39 22.60 -14.62
CA GLY A 732 -2.58 23.21 -15.64
C GLY A 732 -1.20 22.57 -15.65
N LYS A 733 -0.49 22.64 -16.77
CA LYS A 733 0.97 22.59 -16.70
C LYS A 733 1.34 23.73 -15.75
N LEU A 734 1.86 23.40 -14.57
CA LEU A 734 2.51 24.39 -13.72
C LEU A 734 3.79 24.76 -14.46
N ILE A 735 3.62 25.60 -15.50
CA ILE A 735 4.74 26.19 -16.21
C ILE A 735 5.46 26.95 -15.12
N ALA A 736 6.67 26.55 -14.81
CA ALA A 736 7.62 27.36 -14.07
C ALA A 736 7.90 28.63 -14.89
N ARG A 737 6.91 29.52 -15.00
CA ARG A 737 7.12 30.93 -15.28
C ARG A 737 7.53 31.52 -13.94
N TRP A 738 8.79 31.33 -13.60
CA TRP A 738 9.44 32.30 -12.72
C TRP A 738 9.57 33.62 -13.52
N PRO A 739 9.38 34.78 -12.87
CA PRO A 739 9.81 36.07 -13.41
C PRO A 739 11.29 36.06 -13.80
#